data_AF-A0A813GSX9-F1
#
_entry.id   AF-A0A813GSX9-F1
#
_cell.length_a   1.000
_cell.length_b   1.000
_cell.length_c   1.000
_cell.angle_alpha   90.00
_cell.angle_beta   90.00
_cell.angle_gamma   90.00
#
_symmetry.space_group_name_H-M   'P 1'
#
loop_
_entity.id
_entity.type
_entity.pdbx_description
1 polymer ?
#
loop_
_entity_poly.entity_id
_entity_poly.type
_entity_poly.pdbx_seq_one_letter_code
_entity_poly.pdbx_strand_id
1 'polypeptide(L)'
;MFMLVLSSEALMLATASGYGAGAFRQLALVAVAACEYAEEFTEMYSTPDNKNAVPPPRGLRADALPTYFQALQSWLDVANTKGFEQSSFYLGQSQWACHANPFSLVAPVTLALVQTLSTVLLGGFAQARQHRSRPASDTVAHGGWVSPAILLLGVLRFLVIVLGLISLRYVAASFTETVKASSPFFTVIAAFLLTGERTEPRIFMSLLLVAGGLGAASAAELSFTLVGFLAALSTNVVECVQNVFCKRLLQPVSEKAVGYTPSQLQYYSAAASLVVQLPLFLIAYLKGHLILPGEASALCLLGLDGAVYYLQSALAFRIMQAKMTEVSPQKRKREEDIRTLELVVATRENTERLGYFVDDTVLNPGLGIPFYKTVLEGANYEHATWKDQACVRTSQIHWREDQNVTWLERHLEMTQGFIIVGKNPGLFVLGEPTHDREDLDEKQRKLPDPSRMKAYIIPAGMGLIIKQGTWHDFPVSCGPPVSAFILNTEEVVAALASMPKAAPMDHGDCFKLRMADHWDFTLKFPDPRPFVQKHGLAPCPVANSIMGVEGYGAGMKRKEVKAGWAGGAKVFVVPVVNVEVFLPGCGGPGIQPHLQSDPEIANKSWRDYGNRRGLQRLSQMFKDLGIPATAVINSEAAKVDSVAKALKESGWELGAHGINNSSGAVKMSREEEQNYFKRCLDDLQASLGKRPSTWLTPGFSVTERTPEIAASAGIECYLDFADDDVPYHLVHEDGKQTLCLPYCMETNDFSLVLTKNHDPRQYAQVIEDHVRQLAKEDGEKVVCLGMHTFVAGTPARVLALSEALGRLKQIPGVRFATAAEVCGAVNKC
;
A
#
# COMPACT_ATOMS: atom_id res chain seq x y z
N MET A 1 22.95 7.28 -12.48
CA MET A 1 23.72 7.87 -11.35
C MET A 1 24.33 6.80 -10.46
N PHE A 2 23.55 5.95 -9.77
CA PHE A 2 24.06 4.85 -8.93
C PHE A 2 25.10 3.95 -9.63
N MET A 3 24.86 3.55 -10.89
CA MET A 3 25.82 2.76 -11.67
C MET A 3 27.15 3.47 -11.94
N LEU A 4 27.15 4.79 -12.16
CA LEU A 4 28.38 5.57 -12.38
C LEU A 4 29.22 5.68 -11.10
N VAL A 5 28.57 5.84 -9.95
CA VAL A 5 29.21 5.88 -8.63
C VAL A 5 29.94 4.56 -8.36
N LEU A 6 29.21 3.45 -8.49
CA LEU A 6 29.78 2.11 -8.30
C LEU A 6 30.93 1.82 -9.28
N SER A 7 30.82 2.28 -10.52
CA SER A 7 31.85 2.08 -11.54
C SER A 7 33.13 2.86 -11.21
N SER A 8 33.03 4.13 -10.78
CA SER A 8 34.19 4.92 -10.35
C SER A 8 34.84 4.34 -9.09
N GLU A 9 34.05 3.90 -8.11
CA GLU A 9 34.57 3.26 -6.90
C GLU A 9 35.28 1.93 -7.18
N ALA A 10 34.73 1.11 -8.08
CA ALA A 10 35.37 -0.13 -8.52
C ALA A 10 36.69 0.11 -9.26
N LEU A 11 36.76 1.15 -10.09
CA LEU A 11 37.97 1.58 -10.78
C LEU A 11 39.02 2.15 -9.82
N MET A 12 38.60 2.92 -8.81
CA MET A 12 39.47 3.37 -7.72
C MET A 12 40.13 2.18 -7.00
N LEU A 13 39.32 1.21 -6.59
CA LEU A 13 39.81 0.04 -5.86
C LEU A 13 40.79 -0.76 -6.72
N ALA A 14 40.54 -0.89 -8.02
CA ALA A 14 41.39 -1.63 -8.95
C ALA A 14 42.71 -0.93 -9.28
N THR A 15 42.70 0.39 -9.39
CA THR A 15 43.91 1.20 -9.61
C THR A 15 44.80 1.24 -8.36
N ALA A 16 44.22 1.25 -7.16
CA ALA A 16 44.96 1.23 -5.90
C ALA A 16 45.66 -0.10 -5.58
N SER A 17 45.25 -1.21 -6.22
CA SER A 17 45.65 -2.58 -5.88
C SER A 17 46.53 -3.26 -6.92
N GLY A 18 46.84 -2.59 -8.04
CA GLY A 18 47.82 -3.07 -9.03
C GLY A 18 47.39 -4.32 -9.81
N TYR A 19 46.09 -4.50 -10.07
CA TYR A 19 45.60 -5.71 -10.75
C TYR A 19 45.97 -5.79 -12.25
N GLY A 20 46.36 -6.99 -12.69
CA GLY A 20 46.73 -7.30 -14.08
C GLY A 20 45.56 -7.38 -15.09
N ALA A 21 45.92 -7.55 -16.36
CA ALA A 21 45.09 -7.40 -17.57
C ALA A 21 43.71 -8.11 -17.59
N GLY A 22 43.49 -9.14 -16.77
CA GLY A 22 42.20 -9.84 -16.66
C GLY A 22 41.12 -9.05 -15.92
N ALA A 23 41.48 -8.36 -14.83
CA ALA A 23 40.56 -7.50 -14.08
C ALA A 23 40.24 -6.20 -14.84
N PHE A 24 41.23 -5.70 -15.60
CA PHE A 24 41.09 -4.54 -16.48
C PHE A 24 39.92 -4.69 -17.46
N ARG A 25 39.78 -5.86 -18.09
CA ARG A 25 38.78 -6.08 -19.13
C ARG A 25 37.35 -6.03 -18.59
N GLN A 26 37.11 -6.60 -17.40
CA GLN A 26 35.78 -6.59 -16.78
C GLN A 26 35.40 -5.22 -16.21
N LEU A 27 36.35 -4.51 -15.58
CA LEU A 27 36.10 -3.16 -15.06
C LEU A 27 35.92 -2.12 -16.17
N ALA A 28 36.66 -2.24 -17.28
CA ALA A 28 36.45 -1.41 -18.46
C ALA A 28 35.07 -1.65 -19.07
N LEU A 29 34.57 -2.89 -19.10
CA LEU A 29 33.21 -3.23 -19.57
C LEU A 29 32.12 -2.59 -18.69
N VAL A 30 32.27 -2.67 -17.36
CA VAL A 30 31.34 -2.05 -16.39
C VAL A 30 31.29 -0.53 -16.58
N ALA A 31 32.44 0.10 -16.75
CA ALA A 31 32.54 1.54 -16.95
C ALA A 31 32.00 2.01 -18.30
N VAL A 32 32.29 1.30 -19.39
CA VAL A 32 31.75 1.60 -20.73
C VAL A 32 30.23 1.49 -20.71
N ALA A 33 29.68 0.44 -20.10
CA ALA A 33 28.22 0.29 -19.95
C ALA A 33 27.61 1.44 -19.14
N ALA A 34 28.28 1.89 -18.06
CA ALA A 34 27.81 3.03 -17.28
C ALA A 34 27.90 4.36 -18.07
N CYS A 35 28.92 4.54 -18.92
CA CYS A 35 29.08 5.69 -19.81
C CYS A 35 27.98 5.76 -20.88
N GLU A 36 27.70 4.65 -21.58
CA GLU A 36 26.63 4.57 -22.59
C GLU A 36 25.27 4.93 -21.97
N TYR A 37 25.00 4.42 -20.77
CA TYR A 37 23.78 4.71 -20.04
C TYR A 37 23.65 6.18 -19.62
N ALA A 38 24.78 6.79 -19.26
CA ALA A 38 24.83 8.19 -18.88
C ALA A 38 24.56 9.09 -20.08
N GLU A 39 25.10 8.78 -21.26
CA GLU A 39 24.87 9.55 -22.50
C GLU A 39 23.39 9.50 -22.93
N GLU A 40 22.77 8.32 -22.94
CA GLU A 40 21.33 8.18 -23.28
C GLU A 40 20.43 8.97 -22.32
N PHE A 41 20.72 8.91 -21.01
CA PHE A 41 19.98 9.68 -20.01
C PHE A 41 20.24 11.18 -20.15
N THR A 42 21.47 11.55 -20.50
CA THR A 42 21.89 12.95 -20.66
C THR A 42 21.22 13.58 -21.88
N GLU A 43 21.06 12.86 -22.99
CA GLU A 43 20.30 13.29 -24.18
C GLU A 43 18.82 13.55 -23.87
N MET A 44 18.20 12.66 -23.09
CA MET A 44 16.78 12.75 -22.70
C MET A 44 16.40 14.06 -21.99
N TYR A 45 17.37 14.71 -21.31
CA TYR A 45 17.17 15.95 -20.56
C TYR A 45 17.84 17.19 -21.18
N SER A 46 18.50 17.10 -22.35
CA SER A 46 19.25 18.25 -22.94
C SER A 46 18.50 19.13 -23.94
N THR A 47 17.31 18.79 -24.42
CA THR A 47 16.63 19.58 -25.46
C THR A 47 15.40 20.32 -24.91
N PRO A 48 15.45 21.64 -24.72
CA PRO A 48 14.30 22.42 -24.26
C PRO A 48 13.21 22.61 -25.32
N ASP A 49 13.47 22.32 -26.61
CA ASP A 49 12.65 22.89 -27.70
C ASP A 49 12.51 22.04 -28.99
N ASN A 50 12.62 20.71 -28.94
CA ASN A 50 12.37 19.91 -30.15
C ASN A 50 10.92 19.41 -30.22
N LYS A 51 10.11 20.02 -31.08
CA LYS A 51 8.73 19.62 -31.46
C LYS A 51 8.64 18.21 -32.06
N ASN A 52 9.76 17.56 -32.35
CA ASN A 52 9.86 16.15 -32.67
C ASN A 52 10.66 15.42 -31.58
N ALA A 53 10.05 15.20 -30.43
CA ALA A 53 10.57 14.23 -29.48
C ALA A 53 10.38 12.82 -30.09
N VAL A 54 11.43 12.28 -30.69
CA VAL A 54 11.54 10.84 -30.91
C VAL A 54 11.19 10.16 -29.57
N PRO A 55 10.30 9.16 -29.55
CA PRO A 55 9.94 8.49 -28.31
C PRO A 55 11.21 7.96 -27.63
N PRO A 56 11.23 7.78 -26.29
CA PRO A 56 12.30 7.01 -25.68
C PRO A 56 12.41 5.71 -26.47
N PRO A 57 13.63 5.22 -26.81
CA PRO A 57 13.77 3.90 -27.37
C PRO A 57 12.92 2.95 -26.52
N ARG A 58 12.07 2.15 -27.17
CA ARG A 58 11.22 1.17 -26.48
C ARG A 58 12.11 0.36 -25.55
N GLY A 59 11.92 0.58 -24.26
CA GLY A 59 12.76 0.04 -23.20
C GLY A 59 14.07 0.81 -23.02
N LEU A 60 14.39 1.15 -21.77
CA LEU A 60 15.68 0.69 -21.27
C LEU A 60 15.84 -0.73 -21.83
N ARG A 61 16.86 -1.05 -22.62
CA ARG A 61 17.12 -2.46 -22.97
C ARG A 61 17.11 -3.25 -21.66
N ALA A 62 16.00 -3.94 -21.38
CA ALA A 62 15.83 -4.76 -20.18
C ALA A 62 16.82 -5.93 -20.19
N ASP A 63 17.49 -6.11 -21.33
CA ASP A 63 18.61 -6.96 -21.69
C ASP A 63 19.99 -6.40 -21.26
N ALA A 64 20.17 -5.08 -21.10
CA ALA A 64 21.44 -4.48 -20.70
C ALA A 64 21.64 -4.38 -19.16
N LEU A 65 20.57 -4.18 -18.39
CA LEU A 65 20.62 -4.19 -16.91
C LEU A 65 21.12 -5.54 -16.36
N PRO A 66 20.59 -6.69 -16.84
CA PRO A 66 21.10 -8.01 -16.48
C PRO A 66 22.56 -8.16 -16.88
N THR A 67 23.00 -7.59 -18.01
CA THR A 67 24.39 -7.65 -18.47
C THR A 67 25.32 -6.83 -17.55
N TYR A 68 24.90 -5.64 -17.10
CA TYR A 68 25.64 -4.85 -16.11
C TYR A 68 25.72 -5.56 -14.76
N PHE A 69 24.58 -6.06 -14.25
CA PHE A 69 24.55 -6.81 -12.98
C PHE A 69 25.30 -8.15 -13.10
N GLN A 70 25.27 -8.84 -14.24
CA GLN A 70 26.09 -10.04 -14.50
C GLN A 70 27.57 -9.71 -14.58
N ALA A 71 27.97 -8.60 -15.20
CA ALA A 71 29.36 -8.17 -15.25
C ALA A 71 29.88 -7.78 -13.86
N LEU A 72 29.06 -7.06 -13.08
CA LEU A 72 29.34 -6.71 -11.69
C LEU A 72 29.40 -7.96 -10.79
N GLN A 73 28.45 -8.87 -10.93
CA GLN A 73 28.41 -10.14 -10.20
C GLN A 73 29.60 -11.03 -10.59
N SER A 74 29.93 -11.13 -11.89
CA SER A 74 31.10 -11.87 -12.36
C SER A 74 32.40 -11.28 -11.81
N TRP A 75 32.49 -9.96 -11.68
CA TRP A 75 33.64 -9.31 -11.03
C TRP A 75 33.68 -9.62 -9.52
N LEU A 76 32.54 -9.55 -8.82
CA LEU A 76 32.43 -9.95 -7.41
C LEU A 76 32.80 -11.44 -7.22
N ASP A 77 32.41 -12.30 -8.15
CA ASP A 77 32.72 -13.74 -8.13
C ASP A 77 34.19 -14.03 -8.45
N VAL A 78 34.80 -13.27 -9.39
CA VAL A 78 36.25 -13.32 -9.69
C VAL A 78 37.08 -12.78 -8.52
N ALA A 79 36.58 -11.75 -7.83
CA ALA A 79 37.16 -11.31 -6.57
C ALA A 79 37.08 -12.47 -5.56
N ASN A 80 35.90 -13.03 -5.30
CA ASN A 80 35.68 -14.12 -4.33
C ASN A 80 36.54 -15.37 -4.60
N THR A 81 36.64 -15.83 -5.84
CA THR A 81 37.39 -17.04 -6.24
C THR A 81 38.91 -16.91 -6.15
N LYS A 82 39.49 -15.70 -6.14
CA LYS A 82 40.93 -15.47 -5.88
C LYS A 82 41.27 -15.35 -4.38
N GLY A 83 40.35 -15.73 -3.49
CA GLY A 83 40.54 -15.64 -2.04
C GLY A 83 40.06 -14.32 -1.43
N PHE A 84 39.05 -13.67 -2.01
CA PHE A 84 38.35 -12.57 -1.32
C PHE A 84 37.36 -13.05 -0.25
N GLU A 85 37.09 -14.36 -0.12
CA GLU A 85 36.11 -14.91 0.83
C GLU A 85 36.52 -14.86 2.33
N GLN A 86 37.66 -14.25 2.66
CA GLN A 86 37.92 -13.86 4.05
C GLN A 86 38.40 -12.41 4.19
N SER A 87 38.73 -11.70 3.12
CA SER A 87 39.32 -10.36 3.18
C SER A 87 38.31 -9.22 2.98
N SER A 88 37.13 -9.41 2.39
CA SER A 88 36.13 -8.33 2.28
C SER A 88 35.46 -7.98 3.62
N PHE A 89 35.44 -8.92 4.56
CA PHE A 89 34.96 -8.70 5.94
C PHE A 89 36.12 -8.45 6.94
N TYR A 90 37.37 -8.80 6.58
CA TYR A 90 38.59 -8.57 7.39
C TYR A 90 39.54 -7.49 6.83
N LEU A 91 39.19 -6.74 5.78
CA LEU A 91 39.97 -5.58 5.30
C LEU A 91 39.87 -4.38 6.25
N GLY A 92 39.07 -4.48 7.32
CA GLY A 92 39.11 -3.62 8.51
C GLY A 92 40.03 -4.13 9.65
N GLN A 93 40.62 -5.32 9.54
CA GLN A 93 41.47 -5.90 10.60
C GLN A 93 42.92 -6.20 10.23
N SER A 94 43.33 -6.13 8.95
CA SER A 94 44.76 -5.98 8.67
C SER A 94 45.14 -4.52 8.82
N GLN A 95 45.58 -4.15 10.02
CA GLN A 95 46.63 -3.14 10.14
C GLN A 95 47.62 -3.38 9.00
N TRP A 96 47.77 -2.40 8.12
CA TRP A 96 48.99 -2.13 7.37
C TRP A 96 49.88 -3.38 7.21
N ALA A 97 49.61 -4.22 6.20
CA ALA A 97 50.68 -4.93 5.51
C ALA A 97 51.58 -3.96 4.71
N CYS A 98 51.65 -2.71 5.18
CA CYS A 98 52.58 -1.66 4.81
C CYS A 98 53.73 -1.62 5.82
N HIS A 99 54.30 -2.79 6.16
CA HIS A 99 55.70 -2.85 6.55
C HIS A 99 56.63 -3.06 5.34
N ALA A 100 56.08 -3.15 4.12
CA ALA A 100 56.89 -3.34 2.93
C ALA A 100 56.31 -2.70 1.65
N ASN A 101 55.96 -1.40 1.64
CA ASN A 101 56.11 -0.61 0.40
C ASN A 101 55.89 0.91 0.62
N PRO A 102 56.72 1.81 0.06
CA PRO A 102 56.58 3.27 0.19
C PRO A 102 55.37 3.90 -0.54
N PHE A 103 54.39 3.12 -0.98
CA PHE A 103 53.28 3.60 -1.83
C PHE A 103 52.08 4.21 -1.08
N SER A 104 52.14 4.34 0.25
CA SER A 104 51.00 4.66 1.13
C SER A 104 50.45 6.11 1.08
N LEU A 105 50.82 6.92 0.08
CA LEU A 105 50.24 8.26 -0.16
C LEU A 105 50.04 8.59 -1.65
N VAL A 106 50.48 7.70 -2.55
CA VAL A 106 50.71 8.00 -3.96
C VAL A 106 49.45 7.82 -4.81
N ALA A 107 48.66 6.78 -4.54
CA ALA A 107 47.46 6.47 -5.32
C ALA A 107 46.31 7.50 -5.16
N PRO A 108 45.96 7.97 -3.95
CA PRO A 108 44.78 8.85 -3.78
C PRO A 108 44.99 10.27 -4.35
N VAL A 109 46.20 10.81 -4.24
CA VAL A 109 46.55 12.14 -4.76
C VAL A 109 46.59 12.13 -6.29
N THR A 110 47.16 11.07 -6.88
CA THR A 110 47.20 10.86 -8.33
C THR A 110 45.79 10.73 -8.91
N LEU A 111 44.93 9.99 -8.23
CA LEU A 111 43.53 9.84 -8.61
C LEU A 111 42.76 11.16 -8.57
N ALA A 112 42.85 11.91 -7.46
CA ALA A 112 42.19 13.21 -7.33
C ALA A 112 42.63 14.21 -8.40
N LEU A 113 43.93 14.20 -8.76
CA LEU A 113 44.47 14.99 -9.85
C LEU A 113 43.85 14.58 -11.19
N VAL A 114 43.80 13.28 -11.50
CA VAL A 114 43.26 12.77 -12.77
C VAL A 114 41.76 13.06 -12.91
N GLN A 115 40.97 12.84 -11.86
CA GLN A 115 39.53 13.16 -11.85
C GLN A 115 39.27 14.65 -12.04
N THR A 116 40.02 15.51 -11.33
CA THR A 116 39.88 16.97 -11.44
C THR A 116 40.31 17.46 -12.83
N LEU A 117 41.45 16.97 -13.34
CA LEU A 117 41.95 17.31 -14.67
C LEU A 117 40.98 16.85 -15.77
N SER A 118 40.45 15.63 -15.66
CA SER A 118 39.47 15.09 -16.62
C SER A 118 38.19 15.92 -16.65
N THR A 119 37.71 16.37 -15.48
CA THR A 119 36.53 17.26 -15.39
C THR A 119 36.79 18.61 -16.05
N VAL A 120 38.00 19.17 -15.92
CA VAL A 120 38.38 20.43 -16.58
C VAL A 120 38.51 20.26 -18.09
N LEU A 121 39.18 19.20 -18.57
CA LEU A 121 39.41 18.96 -19.99
C LEU A 121 38.10 18.63 -20.73
N LEU A 122 37.35 17.65 -20.23
CA LEU A 122 36.07 17.22 -20.84
C LEU A 122 34.99 18.29 -20.67
N GLY A 123 34.93 18.94 -19.51
CA GLY A 123 34.02 20.06 -19.26
C GLY A 123 34.34 21.27 -20.13
N GLY A 124 35.62 21.56 -20.37
CA GLY A 124 36.06 22.64 -21.26
C GLY A 124 35.66 22.38 -22.71
N PHE A 125 35.77 21.12 -23.18
CA PHE A 125 35.29 20.73 -24.51
C PHE A 125 33.76 20.87 -24.63
N ALA A 126 33.01 20.41 -23.64
CA ALA A 126 31.55 20.57 -23.60
C ALA A 126 31.12 22.04 -23.59
N GLN A 127 31.82 22.87 -22.80
CA GLN A 127 31.59 24.31 -22.72
C GLN A 127 31.89 25.02 -24.05
N ALA A 128 32.98 24.65 -24.73
CA ALA A 128 33.34 25.18 -26.03
C ALA A 128 32.32 24.83 -27.12
N ARG A 129 31.79 23.60 -27.10
CA ARG A 129 30.72 23.16 -28.01
C ARG A 129 29.43 23.95 -27.77
N GLN A 130 29.05 24.16 -26.51
CA GLN A 130 27.84 24.91 -26.15
C GLN A 130 27.94 26.40 -26.46
N HIS A 131 29.13 27.01 -26.35
CA HIS A 131 29.37 28.40 -26.73
C HIS A 131 29.22 28.63 -28.25
N ARG A 132 29.48 27.62 -29.09
CA ARG A 132 29.27 27.70 -30.56
C ARG A 132 27.80 27.59 -30.97
N SER A 133 26.94 27.06 -30.10
CA SER A 133 25.53 26.78 -30.41
C SER A 133 24.55 27.80 -29.81
N ARG A 134 25.02 28.81 -29.08
CA ARG A 134 24.16 29.80 -28.38
C ARG A 134 23.84 31.03 -29.25
N PRO A 135 22.57 31.48 -29.30
CA PRO A 135 22.20 32.75 -29.94
C PRO A 135 22.75 33.95 -29.17
N ALA A 136 23.09 35.03 -29.89
CA ALA A 136 23.79 36.21 -29.35
C ALA A 136 22.97 37.08 -28.37
N SER A 137 21.70 36.75 -28.11
CA SER A 137 20.75 37.51 -27.30
C SER A 137 20.77 37.20 -25.79
N ASP A 138 21.44 36.12 -25.37
CA ASP A 138 21.46 35.69 -23.97
C ASP A 138 22.59 36.36 -23.18
N THR A 139 22.28 37.42 -22.43
CA THR A 139 23.22 38.04 -21.49
C THR A 139 23.33 37.22 -20.19
N VAL A 140 24.48 36.56 -19.99
CA VAL A 140 24.78 35.82 -18.75
C VAL A 140 25.06 36.81 -17.61
N ALA A 141 24.38 36.65 -16.47
CA ALA A 141 24.42 37.57 -15.33
C ALA A 141 25.77 37.64 -14.59
N HIS A 142 26.57 36.59 -14.69
CA HIS A 142 27.75 36.41 -13.85
C HIS A 142 29.05 36.45 -14.65
N GLY A 143 29.93 37.37 -14.25
CA GLY A 143 31.22 37.61 -14.90
C GLY A 143 32.23 36.49 -14.66
N GLY A 144 32.50 35.70 -15.70
CA GLY A 144 33.70 34.86 -15.86
C GLY A 144 34.00 33.84 -14.74
N TRP A 145 35.11 33.12 -14.91
CA TRP A 145 35.59 32.11 -13.96
C TRP A 145 36.18 32.68 -12.66
N VAL A 146 36.28 34.01 -12.54
CA VAL A 146 36.96 34.72 -11.42
C VAL A 146 35.96 35.27 -10.39
N SER A 147 34.67 34.93 -10.50
CA SER A 147 33.70 35.41 -9.51
C SER A 147 34.02 34.83 -8.11
N PRO A 148 33.87 35.62 -7.03
CA PRO A 148 34.12 35.14 -5.67
C PRO A 148 33.33 33.88 -5.30
N ALA A 149 32.13 33.72 -5.86
CA ALA A 149 31.29 32.55 -5.68
C ALA A 149 31.90 31.28 -6.32
N ILE A 150 32.48 31.38 -7.51
CA ILE A 150 33.14 30.26 -8.19
C ILE A 150 34.45 29.89 -7.47
N LEU A 151 35.20 30.88 -6.97
CA LEU A 151 36.39 30.64 -6.16
C LEU A 151 36.07 29.91 -4.85
N LEU A 152 35.03 30.37 -4.14
CA LEU A 152 34.53 29.68 -2.94
C LEU A 152 34.10 28.24 -3.28
N LEU A 153 33.42 28.03 -4.40
CA LEU A 153 32.99 26.71 -4.83
C LEU A 153 34.18 25.79 -5.17
N GLY A 154 35.25 26.34 -5.76
CA GLY A 154 36.51 25.63 -5.99
C GLY A 154 37.19 25.20 -4.68
N VAL A 155 37.15 26.04 -3.65
CA VAL A 155 37.66 25.73 -2.30
C VAL A 155 36.82 24.65 -1.63
N LEU A 156 35.48 24.75 -1.66
CA LEU A 156 34.60 23.72 -1.11
C LEU A 156 34.85 22.36 -1.78
N ARG A 157 34.95 22.34 -3.11
CA ARG A 157 35.25 21.13 -3.88
C ARG A 157 36.62 20.55 -3.54
N PHE A 158 37.62 21.40 -3.33
CA PHE A 158 38.94 20.98 -2.86
C PHE A 158 38.87 20.33 -1.47
N LEU A 159 38.14 20.94 -0.54
CA LEU A 159 37.95 20.40 0.82
C LEU A 159 37.24 19.05 0.79
N VAL A 160 36.21 18.87 -0.03
CA VAL A 160 35.53 17.57 -0.21
C VAL A 160 36.51 16.49 -0.65
N ILE A 161 37.33 16.79 -1.66
CA ILE A 161 38.33 15.83 -2.18
C ILE A 161 39.34 15.49 -1.08
N VAL A 162 39.95 16.48 -0.43
CA VAL A 162 41.00 16.23 0.58
C VAL A 162 40.46 15.51 1.81
N LEU A 163 39.33 15.95 2.36
CA LEU A 163 38.72 15.33 3.54
C LEU A 163 38.24 13.90 3.21
N GLY A 164 37.74 13.67 2.00
CA GLY A 164 37.36 12.34 1.52
C GLY A 164 38.57 11.39 1.45
N LEU A 165 39.70 11.87 0.91
CA LEU A 165 40.94 11.08 0.88
C LEU A 165 41.51 10.81 2.27
N ILE A 166 41.42 11.78 3.19
CA ILE A 166 41.84 11.60 4.59
C ILE A 166 40.93 10.56 5.27
N SER A 167 39.62 10.60 5.03
CA SER A 167 38.68 9.62 5.56
C SER A 167 39.07 8.20 5.14
N LEU A 168 39.24 7.98 3.83
CA LEU A 168 39.58 6.67 3.27
C LEU A 168 40.94 6.11 3.73
N ARG A 169 41.82 6.95 4.28
CA ARG A 169 43.07 6.50 4.92
C ARG A 169 42.84 5.84 6.27
N TYR A 170 41.84 6.29 7.02
CA TYR A 170 41.65 5.95 8.42
C TYR A 170 40.42 5.08 8.70
N VAL A 171 39.46 5.05 7.77
CA VAL A 171 38.23 4.25 7.88
C VAL A 171 37.90 3.58 6.56
N ALA A 172 37.20 2.44 6.64
CA ALA A 172 36.74 1.72 5.47
C ALA A 172 35.79 2.57 4.60
N ALA A 173 35.75 2.30 3.29
CA ALA A 173 34.86 2.97 2.36
C ALA A 173 33.38 2.77 2.74
N SER A 174 32.99 1.55 3.13
CA SER A 174 31.64 1.22 3.61
C SER A 174 31.19 2.08 4.81
N PHE A 175 32.13 2.36 5.73
CA PHE A 175 31.87 3.23 6.87
C PHE A 175 31.69 4.69 6.43
N THR A 176 32.50 5.17 5.48
CA THR A 176 32.34 6.51 4.90
C THR A 176 30.97 6.69 4.23
N GLU A 177 30.47 5.67 3.53
CA GLU A 177 29.13 5.68 2.94
C GLU A 177 28.01 5.68 3.99
N THR A 178 28.21 4.95 5.10
CA THR A 178 27.29 4.98 6.25
C THR A 178 27.19 6.39 6.84
N VAL A 179 28.31 7.10 6.98
CA VAL A 179 28.32 8.50 7.41
C VAL A 179 27.65 9.41 6.37
N LYS A 180 27.88 9.20 5.07
CA LYS A 180 27.23 9.97 3.99
C LYS A 180 25.71 9.78 3.94
N ALA A 181 25.16 8.68 4.44
CA ALA A 181 23.70 8.50 4.53
C ALA A 181 23.00 9.58 5.38
N SER A 182 23.75 10.32 6.23
CA SER A 182 23.25 11.48 6.96
C SER A 182 23.14 12.78 6.12
N SER A 183 23.49 12.74 4.83
CA SER A 183 23.40 13.89 3.90
C SER A 183 22.06 14.65 3.95
N PRO A 184 20.88 14.00 4.02
CA PRO A 184 19.60 14.73 4.04
C PRO A 184 19.47 15.67 5.24
N PHE A 185 19.99 15.28 6.40
CA PHE A 185 19.97 16.09 7.62
C PHE A 185 20.83 17.36 7.45
N PHE A 186 22.08 17.21 7.00
CA PHE A 186 22.98 18.35 6.77
C PHE A 186 22.54 19.23 5.60
N THR A 187 21.92 18.65 4.58
CA THR A 187 21.35 19.40 3.46
C THR A 187 20.23 20.34 3.90
N VAL A 188 19.34 19.89 4.80
CA VAL A 188 18.28 20.75 5.37
C VAL A 188 18.86 21.90 6.17
N ILE A 189 19.88 21.64 7.01
CA ILE A 189 20.56 22.69 7.77
C ILE A 189 21.25 23.69 6.82
N ALA A 190 21.96 23.20 5.80
CA ALA A 190 22.62 24.05 4.82
C ALA A 190 21.61 24.89 4.01
N ALA A 191 20.48 24.31 3.61
CA ALA A 191 19.40 25.03 2.92
C ALA A 191 18.82 26.14 3.82
N PHE A 192 18.54 25.83 5.09
CA PHE A 192 18.07 26.84 6.05
C PHE A 192 19.06 28.00 6.20
N LEU A 193 20.36 27.72 6.35
CA LEU A 193 21.39 28.75 6.55
C LEU A 193 21.70 29.56 5.29
N LEU A 194 21.73 28.92 4.11
CA LEU A 194 22.19 29.56 2.86
C LEU A 194 21.06 30.14 2.01
N THR A 195 19.86 29.55 2.05
CA THR A 195 18.71 29.96 1.23
C THR A 195 17.50 30.40 2.06
N GLY A 196 17.47 30.13 3.36
CA GLY A 196 16.34 30.47 4.23
C GLY A 196 15.12 29.56 4.05
N GLU A 197 15.24 28.46 3.30
CA GLU A 197 14.19 27.46 3.12
C GLU A 197 13.87 26.79 4.47
N ARG A 198 12.62 26.86 4.91
CA ARG A 198 12.16 26.20 6.15
C ARG A 198 11.56 24.84 5.84
N THR A 199 12.01 23.81 6.55
CA THR A 199 11.43 22.47 6.48
C THR A 199 10.38 22.30 7.57
N GLU A 200 9.32 21.53 7.29
CA GLU A 200 8.29 21.22 8.27
C GLU A 200 8.89 20.55 9.52
N PRO A 201 8.50 20.93 10.74
CA PRO A 201 9.06 20.38 11.97
C PRO A 201 9.00 18.84 12.05
N ARG A 202 7.95 18.22 11.50
CA ARG A 202 7.77 16.75 11.49
C ARG A 202 8.86 16.05 10.67
N ILE A 203 9.15 16.58 9.48
CA ILE A 203 10.20 16.06 8.60
C ILE A 203 11.57 16.26 9.26
N PHE A 204 11.82 17.43 9.86
CA PHE A 204 13.08 17.69 10.55
C PHE A 204 13.32 16.73 11.72
N MET A 205 12.28 16.43 12.52
CA MET A 205 12.38 15.45 13.61
C MET A 205 12.66 14.03 13.10
N SER A 206 12.08 13.64 11.96
CA SER A 206 12.39 12.34 11.34
C SER A 206 13.86 12.25 10.91
N LEU A 207 14.41 13.31 10.30
CA LEU A 207 15.81 13.37 9.89
C LEU A 207 16.76 13.37 11.08
N LEU A 208 16.38 14.02 12.18
CA LEU A 208 17.16 14.01 13.43
C LEU A 208 17.24 12.59 14.01
N LEU A 209 16.12 11.85 14.02
CA LEU A 209 16.09 10.46 14.48
C LEU A 209 16.95 9.55 13.60
N VAL A 210 16.85 9.68 12.27
CA VAL A 210 17.65 8.93 11.30
C VAL A 210 19.15 9.23 11.47
N ALA A 211 19.52 10.51 11.58
CA ALA A 211 20.91 10.92 11.79
C ALA A 211 21.45 10.41 13.14
N GLY A 212 20.62 10.42 14.19
CA GLY A 212 20.96 9.84 15.50
C GLY A 212 21.22 8.34 15.44
N GLY A 213 20.36 7.60 14.73
CA GLY A 213 20.54 6.16 14.50
C GLY A 213 21.82 5.84 13.72
N LEU A 214 22.12 6.60 12.66
CA LEU A 214 23.37 6.47 11.90
C LEU A 214 24.60 6.80 12.75
N GLY A 215 24.52 7.81 13.62
CA GLY A 215 25.58 8.14 14.57
C GLY A 215 25.84 7.02 15.58
N ALA A 216 24.78 6.42 16.14
CA ALA A 216 24.89 5.27 17.05
C ALA A 216 25.46 4.03 16.35
N ALA A 217 25.02 3.73 15.13
CA ALA A 217 25.56 2.64 14.31
C ALA A 217 27.05 2.87 14.00
N SER A 218 27.44 4.12 13.70
CA SER A 218 28.83 4.46 13.41
C SER A 218 29.77 4.26 14.62
N ALA A 219 29.27 4.44 15.84
CA ALA A 219 30.05 4.21 17.06
C ALA A 219 30.31 2.72 17.37
N ALA A 220 29.51 1.82 16.79
CA ALA A 220 29.63 0.37 16.97
C ALA A 220 30.51 -0.32 15.91
N GLU A 221 31.05 0.43 14.95
CA GLU A 221 31.82 -0.13 13.84
C GLU A 221 33.23 -0.56 14.26
N LEU A 222 33.66 -1.75 13.83
CA LEU A 222 34.98 -2.32 14.14
C LEU A 222 36.17 -1.50 13.60
N SER A 223 35.96 -0.77 12.50
CA SER A 223 36.98 0.08 11.85
C SER A 223 36.95 1.54 12.34
N PHE A 224 36.25 1.84 13.43
CA PHE A 224 36.05 3.21 13.89
C PHE A 224 37.37 3.87 14.31
N THR A 225 37.69 5.00 13.67
CA THR A 225 38.72 5.93 14.14
C THR A 225 38.14 7.33 14.21
N LEU A 226 38.41 8.07 15.29
CA LEU A 226 37.85 9.41 15.46
C LEU A 226 38.30 10.37 14.34
N VAL A 227 39.56 10.26 13.91
CA VAL A 227 40.12 11.09 12.83
C VAL A 227 39.43 10.81 11.50
N GLY A 228 39.25 9.54 11.13
CA GLY A 228 38.57 9.16 9.90
C GLY A 228 37.08 9.49 9.94
N PHE A 229 36.40 9.27 11.07
CA PHE A 229 35.01 9.66 11.27
C PHE A 229 34.78 11.16 11.13
N LEU A 230 35.60 11.99 11.79
CA LEU A 230 35.50 13.45 11.68
C LEU A 230 35.80 13.93 10.25
N ALA A 231 36.74 13.30 9.55
CA ALA A 231 37.01 13.59 8.15
C ALA A 231 35.83 13.19 7.24
N ALA A 232 35.23 12.02 7.43
CA ALA A 232 34.04 11.56 6.71
C ALA A 232 32.84 12.51 6.91
N LEU A 233 32.58 12.86 8.17
CA LEU A 233 31.49 13.75 8.56
C LEU A 233 31.70 15.16 7.98
N SER A 234 32.92 15.68 8.08
CA SER A 234 33.27 16.99 7.52
C SER A 234 33.15 17.00 5.99
N THR A 235 33.55 15.91 5.32
CA THR A 235 33.36 15.75 3.87
C THR A 235 31.88 15.88 3.51
N ASN A 236 31.02 15.15 4.21
CA ASN A 236 29.58 15.18 3.99
C ASN A 236 28.97 16.59 4.21
N VAL A 237 29.32 17.25 5.32
CA VAL A 237 28.84 18.61 5.61
C VAL A 237 29.25 19.60 4.52
N VAL A 238 30.53 19.58 4.10
CA VAL A 238 31.04 20.46 3.06
C VAL A 238 30.36 20.16 1.72
N GLU A 239 30.11 18.88 1.40
CA GLU A 239 29.41 18.46 0.20
C GLU A 239 27.94 18.93 0.17
N CYS A 240 27.23 18.85 1.30
CA CYS A 240 25.88 19.41 1.42
C CYS A 240 25.85 20.93 1.21
N VAL A 241 26.78 21.65 1.85
CA VAL A 241 26.94 23.12 1.67
C VAL A 241 27.24 23.44 0.22
N GLN A 242 28.17 22.71 -0.41
CA GLN A 242 28.52 22.84 -1.82
C GLN A 242 27.30 22.67 -2.72
N ASN A 243 26.51 21.61 -2.51
CA ASN A 243 25.35 21.28 -3.34
C ASN A 243 24.22 22.31 -3.20
N VAL A 244 23.94 22.80 -2.00
CA VAL A 244 22.96 23.87 -1.76
C VAL A 244 23.42 25.19 -2.40
N PHE A 245 24.71 25.50 -2.28
CA PHE A 245 25.29 26.70 -2.90
C PHE A 245 25.27 26.62 -4.43
N CYS A 246 25.57 25.47 -5.02
CA CYS A 246 25.40 25.22 -6.45
C CYS A 246 23.95 25.42 -6.89
N LYS A 247 22.98 24.92 -6.09
CA LYS A 247 21.55 25.14 -6.35
C LYS A 247 21.21 26.63 -6.43
N ARG A 248 21.76 27.45 -5.54
CA ARG A 248 21.57 28.90 -5.57
C ARG A 248 22.17 29.57 -6.81
N LEU A 249 23.33 29.10 -7.30
CA LEU A 249 24.00 29.67 -8.49
C LEU A 249 23.36 29.26 -9.82
N LEU A 250 22.59 28.16 -9.83
CA LEU A 250 21.79 27.72 -10.98
C LEU A 250 20.49 28.52 -11.14
N GLN A 251 20.01 29.20 -10.09
CA GLN A 251 18.78 29.98 -10.14
C GLN A 251 18.98 31.30 -10.91
N PRO A 252 18.00 31.74 -11.72
CA PRO A 252 18.07 33.03 -12.41
C PRO A 252 18.01 34.19 -11.41
N VAL A 253 18.84 35.20 -11.63
CA VAL A 253 18.94 36.38 -10.74
C VAL A 253 17.88 37.44 -11.08
N SER A 254 17.36 37.44 -12.33
CA SER A 254 16.34 38.37 -12.82
C SER A 254 15.66 37.81 -14.09
N GLU A 255 14.47 38.32 -14.46
CA GLU A 255 13.74 37.96 -15.69
C GLU A 255 14.57 38.09 -16.99
N LYS A 256 15.63 38.92 -16.97
CA LYS A 256 16.52 39.14 -18.12
C LYS A 256 17.90 38.47 -18.01
N ALA A 257 18.20 37.79 -16.90
CA ALA A 257 19.55 37.32 -16.58
C ALA A 257 19.53 35.87 -16.11
N VAL A 258 20.00 34.96 -16.96
CA VAL A 258 20.05 33.52 -16.70
C VAL A 258 21.21 33.21 -15.72
N GLY A 259 20.96 32.31 -14.76
CA GLY A 259 21.99 31.77 -13.87
C GLY A 259 23.06 30.98 -14.62
N TYR A 260 24.05 30.43 -13.89
CA TYR A 260 25.06 29.57 -14.53
C TYR A 260 24.39 28.33 -15.15
N THR A 261 24.86 27.86 -16.30
CA THR A 261 24.46 26.54 -16.80
C THR A 261 25.13 25.43 -15.99
N PRO A 262 24.56 24.21 -15.94
CA PRO A 262 25.20 23.04 -15.33
C PRO A 262 26.64 22.82 -15.80
N SER A 263 26.86 22.93 -17.11
CA SER A 263 28.17 22.81 -17.75
C SER A 263 29.15 23.90 -17.33
N GLN A 264 28.70 25.15 -17.27
CA GLN A 264 29.51 26.29 -16.82
C GLN A 264 29.91 26.11 -15.35
N LEU A 265 28.95 25.76 -14.50
CA LEU A 265 29.18 25.58 -13.07
C LEU A 265 30.13 24.41 -12.80
N GLN A 266 29.95 23.30 -13.51
CA GLN A 266 30.84 22.14 -13.43
C GLN A 266 32.27 22.48 -13.87
N TYR A 267 32.42 23.12 -15.04
CA TYR A 267 33.73 23.48 -15.58
C TYR A 267 34.46 24.51 -14.71
N TYR A 268 33.81 25.62 -14.38
CA TYR A 268 34.45 26.71 -13.63
C TYR A 268 34.77 26.31 -12.19
N SER A 269 33.92 25.52 -11.53
CA SER A 269 34.22 25.01 -10.18
C SER A 269 35.39 24.03 -10.19
N ALA A 270 35.48 23.15 -11.20
CA ALA A 270 36.59 22.22 -11.34
C ALA A 270 37.90 22.95 -11.67
N ALA A 271 37.86 23.95 -12.55
CA ALA A 271 39.02 24.78 -12.88
C ALA A 271 39.52 25.57 -11.67
N ALA A 272 38.61 26.18 -10.90
CA ALA A 272 38.96 26.86 -9.65
C ALA A 272 39.56 25.89 -8.62
N SER A 273 38.99 24.69 -8.50
CA SER A 273 39.54 23.65 -7.59
C SER A 273 40.94 23.20 -8.02
N LEU A 274 41.19 23.04 -9.32
CA LEU A 274 42.51 22.67 -9.85
C LEU A 274 43.58 23.72 -9.53
N VAL A 275 43.24 25.01 -9.64
CA VAL A 275 44.16 26.11 -9.28
C VAL A 275 44.53 26.06 -7.80
N VAL A 276 43.55 25.80 -6.92
CA VAL A 276 43.78 25.64 -5.48
C VAL A 276 44.63 24.40 -5.17
N GLN A 277 44.48 23.33 -5.95
CA GLN A 277 45.20 22.06 -5.76
C GLN A 277 46.62 22.05 -6.32
N LEU A 278 46.92 22.88 -7.33
CA LEU A 278 48.19 22.86 -8.06
C LEU A 278 49.44 22.96 -7.15
N PRO A 279 49.48 23.84 -6.12
CA PRO A 279 50.63 23.90 -5.20
C PRO A 279 50.82 22.60 -4.40
N LEU A 280 49.73 21.95 -4.00
CA LEU A 280 49.78 20.69 -3.25
C LEU A 280 50.25 19.53 -4.12
N PHE A 281 49.81 19.47 -5.37
CA PHE A 281 50.31 18.48 -6.33
C PHE A 281 51.78 18.68 -6.66
N LEU A 282 52.24 19.94 -6.77
CA LEU A 282 53.65 20.24 -6.98
C LEU A 282 54.49 19.80 -5.77
N ILE A 283 54.03 20.07 -4.55
CA ILE A 283 54.69 19.60 -3.32
C ILE A 283 54.70 18.07 -3.25
N ALA A 284 53.59 17.41 -3.60
CA ALA A 284 53.51 15.95 -3.63
C ALA A 284 54.47 15.35 -4.68
N TYR A 285 54.59 15.98 -5.86
CA TYR A 285 55.54 15.59 -6.90
C TYR A 285 57.00 15.74 -6.43
N LEU A 286 57.35 16.91 -5.87
CA LEU A 286 58.70 17.18 -5.37
C LEU A 286 59.11 16.26 -4.21
N LYS A 287 58.14 15.79 -3.41
CA LYS A 287 58.38 14.81 -2.33
C LYS A 287 58.35 13.35 -2.81
N GLY A 288 58.21 13.09 -4.11
CA GLY A 288 58.11 11.74 -4.66
C GLY A 288 56.82 11.01 -4.30
N HIS A 289 55.80 11.73 -3.82
CA HIS A 289 54.50 11.19 -3.46
C HIS A 289 53.51 11.20 -4.65
N LEU A 290 53.90 11.70 -5.82
CA LEU A 290 53.10 11.64 -7.04
C LEU A 290 53.85 10.78 -8.07
N ILE A 291 53.37 9.56 -8.31
CA ILE A 291 53.97 8.60 -9.24
C ILE A 291 52.86 8.15 -10.20
N LEU A 292 53.05 8.43 -11.48
CA LEU A 292 52.21 7.86 -12.53
C LEU A 292 52.63 6.40 -12.76
N PRO A 293 51.67 5.46 -12.83
CA PRO A 293 52.01 4.08 -13.11
C PRO A 293 52.65 3.96 -14.51
N GLY A 294 53.73 3.17 -14.61
CA GLY A 294 54.44 2.94 -15.88
C GLY A 294 53.74 1.95 -16.81
N GLU A 295 52.76 1.21 -16.30
CA GLU A 295 51.97 0.25 -17.08
C GLU A 295 50.83 0.95 -17.84
N ALA A 296 50.73 0.68 -19.15
CA ALA A 296 49.71 1.26 -20.02
C ALA A 296 48.27 0.92 -19.55
N SER A 297 48.06 -0.28 -19.01
CA SER A 297 46.77 -0.70 -18.44
C SER A 297 46.33 0.18 -17.26
N ALA A 298 47.24 0.50 -16.35
CA ALA A 298 46.94 1.33 -15.19
C ALA A 298 46.68 2.80 -15.58
N LEU A 299 47.41 3.33 -16.57
CA LEU A 299 47.13 4.66 -17.13
C LEU A 299 45.76 4.72 -17.82
N CYS A 300 45.37 3.67 -18.54
CA CYS A 300 44.04 3.58 -19.14
C CYS A 300 42.93 3.54 -18.09
N LEU A 301 43.11 2.80 -16.98
CA LEU A 301 42.12 2.77 -15.89
C LEU A 301 41.96 4.12 -15.22
N LEU A 302 43.06 4.85 -14.98
CA LEU A 302 43.01 6.20 -14.41
C LEU A 302 42.27 7.17 -15.33
N GLY A 303 42.55 7.14 -16.64
CA GLY A 303 41.84 8.00 -17.60
C GLY A 303 40.36 7.68 -17.70
N LEU A 304 40.01 6.40 -17.62
CA LEU A 304 38.63 5.92 -17.70
C LEU A 304 37.85 6.23 -16.40
N ASP A 305 38.48 6.13 -15.23
CA ASP A 305 37.90 6.64 -13.97
C ASP A 305 37.63 8.15 -14.04
N GLY A 306 38.59 8.94 -14.54
CA GLY A 306 38.40 10.38 -14.73
C GLY A 306 37.24 10.74 -15.66
N ALA A 307 37.02 9.96 -16.72
CA ALA A 307 35.89 10.13 -17.64
C ALA A 307 34.55 9.77 -16.99
N VAL A 308 34.47 8.65 -16.27
CA VAL A 308 33.27 8.24 -15.52
C VAL A 308 32.90 9.29 -14.46
N TYR A 309 33.91 9.79 -13.73
CA TYR A 309 33.71 10.84 -12.73
C TYR A 309 33.19 12.15 -13.34
N TYR A 310 33.68 12.55 -14.52
CA TYR A 310 33.13 13.70 -15.25
C TYR A 310 31.65 13.51 -15.58
N LEU A 311 31.25 12.35 -16.10
CA LEU A 311 29.87 12.05 -16.45
C LEU A 311 28.96 12.02 -15.22
N GLN A 312 29.43 11.42 -14.12
CA GLN A 312 28.73 11.44 -12.84
C GLN A 312 28.45 12.87 -12.37
N SER A 313 29.48 13.73 -12.41
CA SER A 313 29.36 15.13 -12.01
C SER A 313 28.43 15.92 -12.95
N ALA A 314 28.53 15.70 -14.27
CA ALA A 314 27.69 16.38 -15.27
C ALA A 314 26.21 16.02 -15.10
N LEU A 315 25.92 14.75 -14.88
CA LEU A 315 24.56 14.25 -14.66
C LEU A 315 23.96 14.82 -13.36
N ALA A 316 24.75 14.90 -12.28
CA ALA A 316 24.30 15.46 -11.00
C ALA A 316 23.85 16.94 -11.15
N PHE A 317 24.64 17.77 -11.85
CA PHE A 317 24.28 19.17 -12.09
C PHE A 317 23.05 19.32 -13.01
N ARG A 318 22.87 18.44 -14.01
CA ARG A 318 21.70 18.44 -14.88
C ARG A 318 20.41 18.03 -14.14
N ILE A 319 20.47 17.02 -13.29
CA ILE A 319 19.34 16.60 -12.44
C ILE A 319 18.97 17.74 -11.47
N MET A 320 19.97 18.40 -10.89
CA MET A 320 19.75 19.55 -10.01
C MET A 320 18.98 20.68 -10.74
N GLN A 321 19.30 20.94 -12.01
CA GLN A 321 18.58 21.93 -12.84
C GLN A 321 17.16 21.47 -13.19
N ALA A 322 16.96 20.21 -13.59
CA ALA A 322 15.65 19.68 -14.00
C ALA A 322 14.59 19.79 -12.90
N LYS A 323 14.99 19.60 -11.64
CA LYS A 323 14.10 19.79 -10.47
C LYS A 323 13.73 21.25 -10.20
N MET A 324 14.46 22.23 -10.75
CA MET A 324 14.18 23.66 -10.54
C MET A 324 13.27 24.26 -11.61
N THR A 325 13.28 23.73 -12.82
CA THR A 325 12.41 24.15 -13.92
C THR A 325 10.93 23.83 -13.69
N GLU A 326 10.59 23.10 -12.62
CA GLU A 326 9.22 22.67 -12.33
C GLU A 326 8.34 23.67 -11.57
N VAL A 327 8.84 24.82 -11.10
CA VAL A 327 8.02 25.76 -10.31
C VAL A 327 8.13 27.19 -10.84
N SER A 328 7.28 27.54 -11.80
CA SER A 328 7.06 28.94 -12.18
C SER A 328 6.28 29.67 -11.08
N PRO A 329 6.43 31.00 -10.93
CA PRO A 329 5.63 31.80 -9.98
C PRO A 329 4.11 31.65 -10.18
N GLN A 330 3.66 31.39 -11.42
CA GLN A 330 2.26 31.08 -11.73
C GLN A 330 1.81 29.74 -11.16
N LYS A 331 2.68 28.71 -11.16
CA LYS A 331 2.39 27.41 -10.54
C LYS A 331 2.24 27.52 -9.03
N ARG A 332 3.04 28.39 -8.39
CA ARG A 332 2.96 28.68 -6.95
C ARG A 332 1.64 29.37 -6.56
N LYS A 333 1.15 30.31 -7.38
CA LYS A 333 -0.14 30.98 -7.17
C LYS A 333 -1.35 30.05 -7.38
N ARG A 334 -1.22 29.07 -8.29
CA ARG A 334 -2.23 28.02 -8.56
C ARG A 334 -2.31 26.95 -7.47
N GLU A 335 -1.20 26.69 -6.79
CA GLU A 335 -1.16 25.81 -5.60
C GLU A 335 -1.80 26.48 -4.38
N GLU A 336 -1.89 27.82 -4.36
CA GLU A 336 -2.52 28.61 -3.28
C GLU A 336 -4.04 28.79 -3.47
N ASP A 337 -4.57 28.85 -4.70
CA ASP A 337 -6.02 28.95 -4.99
C ASP A 337 -6.62 27.59 -5.39
N ILE A 338 -7.12 26.85 -4.40
CA ILE A 338 -7.77 25.54 -4.55
C ILE A 338 -9.30 25.68 -4.42
N ARG A 339 -10.03 25.25 -5.45
CA ARG A 339 -11.50 25.16 -5.44
C ARG A 339 -11.94 23.72 -5.35
N THR A 340 -12.79 23.42 -4.37
CA THR A 340 -13.27 22.06 -4.11
C THR A 340 -14.69 21.89 -4.61
N LEU A 341 -14.93 20.83 -5.38
CA LEU A 341 -16.23 20.43 -5.91
C LEU A 341 -17.13 19.91 -4.79
N GLU A 342 -18.43 20.15 -4.95
CA GLU A 342 -19.46 19.54 -4.11
C GLU A 342 -19.59 18.05 -4.44
N LEU A 343 -19.63 17.19 -3.41
CA LEU A 343 -19.99 15.78 -3.54
C LEU A 343 -21.51 15.62 -3.46
N VAL A 344 -22.10 14.95 -4.44
CA VAL A 344 -23.54 14.70 -4.53
C VAL A 344 -23.78 13.24 -4.89
N VAL A 345 -24.77 12.59 -4.28
CA VAL A 345 -25.21 11.26 -4.72
C VAL A 345 -26.00 11.42 -6.02
N ALA A 346 -25.61 10.73 -7.09
CA ALA A 346 -26.33 10.80 -8.35
C ALA A 346 -27.71 10.17 -8.23
N THR A 347 -28.71 10.90 -8.72
CA THR A 347 -30.09 10.42 -8.87
C THR A 347 -30.58 10.80 -10.27
N ARG A 348 -31.72 10.22 -10.68
CA ARG A 348 -32.36 10.58 -11.94
C ARG A 348 -32.69 12.07 -12.02
N GLU A 349 -33.20 12.68 -10.94
CA GLU A 349 -33.59 14.10 -10.96
C GLU A 349 -32.37 15.03 -11.07
N ASN A 350 -31.30 14.76 -10.33
CA ASN A 350 -30.15 15.67 -10.27
C ASN A 350 -29.13 15.47 -11.41
N THR A 351 -29.29 14.42 -12.21
CA THR A 351 -28.49 14.15 -13.41
C THR A 351 -29.26 14.31 -14.72
N GLU A 352 -30.56 14.64 -14.69
CA GLU A 352 -31.41 14.80 -15.89
C GLU A 352 -30.79 15.74 -16.95
N ARG A 353 -30.17 16.84 -16.50
CA ARG A 353 -29.52 17.81 -17.40
C ARG A 353 -28.19 17.32 -17.98
N LEU A 354 -27.59 16.29 -17.39
CA LEU A 354 -26.30 15.73 -17.76
C LEU A 354 -26.45 14.48 -18.64
N GLY A 355 -27.57 13.77 -18.55
CA GLY A 355 -27.82 12.57 -19.34
C GLY A 355 -28.87 11.64 -18.72
N TYR A 356 -28.83 10.38 -19.16
CA TYR A 356 -29.72 9.33 -18.66
C TYR A 356 -29.07 8.54 -17.53
N PHE A 357 -29.71 8.56 -16.36
CA PHE A 357 -29.30 7.73 -15.23
C PHE A 357 -29.71 6.28 -15.46
N VAL A 358 -28.77 5.37 -15.27
CA VAL A 358 -28.96 3.91 -15.38
C VAL A 358 -29.00 3.36 -13.96
N ASP A 359 -30.18 2.94 -13.52
CA ASP A 359 -30.47 2.45 -12.18
C ASP A 359 -31.19 1.08 -12.24
N ASP A 360 -31.75 0.63 -11.12
CA ASP A 360 -32.51 -0.62 -11.00
C ASP A 360 -33.96 -0.50 -11.48
N THR A 361 -34.34 0.64 -12.08
CA THR A 361 -35.66 0.88 -12.64
C THR A 361 -35.65 0.80 -14.17
N VAL A 362 -36.81 0.51 -14.74
CA VAL A 362 -37.00 0.40 -16.18
C VAL A 362 -37.42 1.77 -16.74
N LEU A 363 -36.71 2.27 -17.76
CA LEU A 363 -37.07 3.52 -18.44
C LEU A 363 -38.38 3.34 -19.21
N ASN A 364 -39.39 4.18 -18.96
CA ASN A 364 -40.70 4.14 -19.65
C ASN A 364 -41.28 2.71 -19.76
N PRO A 365 -41.61 2.06 -18.64
CA PRO A 365 -42.04 0.67 -18.61
C PRO A 365 -43.38 0.48 -19.33
N GLY A 366 -43.51 -0.58 -20.14
CA GLY A 366 -44.78 -0.89 -20.82
C GLY A 366 -44.66 -1.45 -22.24
N LEU A 367 -43.45 -1.75 -22.73
CA LEU A 367 -43.29 -2.50 -23.97
C LEU A 367 -43.75 -3.96 -23.75
N GLY A 368 -44.96 -4.29 -24.19
CA GLY A 368 -45.51 -5.63 -24.01
C GLY A 368 -44.84 -6.66 -24.91
N ILE A 369 -44.13 -7.63 -24.34
CA ILE A 369 -43.66 -8.83 -25.05
C ILE A 369 -44.59 -10.00 -24.70
N PRO A 370 -45.45 -10.49 -25.64
CA PRO A 370 -46.57 -11.38 -25.30
C PRO A 370 -46.22 -12.70 -24.60
N PHE A 371 -44.98 -13.18 -24.73
CA PHE A 371 -44.53 -14.47 -24.21
C PHE A 371 -43.68 -14.38 -22.93
N TYR A 372 -43.18 -13.20 -22.54
CA TYR A 372 -42.44 -13.01 -21.28
C TYR A 372 -43.33 -12.31 -20.24
N LYS A 373 -44.14 -13.10 -19.53
CA LYS A 373 -45.08 -12.58 -18.50
C LYS A 373 -44.40 -12.05 -17.23
N THR A 374 -43.10 -12.33 -17.05
CA THR A 374 -42.31 -11.96 -15.87
C THR A 374 -41.31 -10.84 -16.13
N VAL A 375 -41.32 -10.25 -17.34
CA VAL A 375 -40.35 -9.21 -17.75
C VAL A 375 -41.09 -7.89 -17.92
N LEU A 376 -40.55 -6.82 -17.33
CA LEU A 376 -40.99 -5.45 -17.56
C LEU A 376 -40.00 -4.79 -18.52
N GLU A 377 -40.39 -4.65 -19.78
CA GLU A 377 -39.54 -4.05 -20.80
C GLU A 377 -39.80 -2.53 -20.90
N GLY A 378 -38.71 -1.77 -21.04
CA GLY A 378 -38.72 -0.31 -21.13
C GLY A 378 -38.47 0.22 -22.52
N ALA A 379 -38.77 1.50 -22.76
CA ALA A 379 -38.49 2.16 -24.03
C ALA A 379 -36.98 2.26 -24.31
N ASN A 380 -36.65 2.43 -25.59
CA ASN A 380 -35.29 2.80 -26.01
C ASN A 380 -34.88 4.14 -25.42
N TYR A 381 -33.57 4.35 -25.26
CA TYR A 381 -33.01 5.68 -24.97
C TYR A 381 -33.05 6.55 -26.24
N GLU A 382 -34.18 7.20 -26.52
CA GLU A 382 -34.50 7.88 -27.79
C GLU A 382 -33.52 9.00 -28.22
N HIS A 383 -32.66 9.48 -27.32
CA HIS A 383 -31.63 10.48 -27.61
C HIS A 383 -30.20 10.02 -27.31
N ALA A 384 -29.98 8.72 -27.13
CA ALA A 384 -28.64 8.17 -27.12
C ALA A 384 -28.16 8.06 -28.57
N THR A 385 -27.24 8.95 -28.96
CA THR A 385 -26.79 9.14 -30.34
C THR A 385 -25.37 8.60 -30.49
N TRP A 386 -25.12 7.89 -31.58
CA TRP A 386 -23.77 7.53 -32.01
C TRP A 386 -23.66 7.78 -33.49
N LYS A 387 -22.53 8.33 -33.93
CA LYS A 387 -22.25 8.62 -35.33
C LYS A 387 -22.25 7.36 -36.21
N ASP A 388 -21.67 6.28 -35.68
CA ASP A 388 -21.57 4.96 -36.31
C ASP A 388 -22.10 3.86 -35.36
N GLN A 389 -21.27 2.86 -35.06
CA GLN A 389 -21.61 1.77 -34.15
C GLN A 389 -21.17 2.08 -32.72
N ALA A 390 -22.09 1.89 -31.76
CA ALA A 390 -21.74 1.92 -30.34
C ALA A 390 -20.80 0.75 -30.01
N CYS A 391 -19.65 1.06 -29.43
CA CYS A 391 -18.69 0.12 -28.91
C CYS A 391 -18.85 0.01 -27.39
N VAL A 392 -18.92 -1.22 -26.89
CA VAL A 392 -18.93 -1.52 -25.46
C VAL A 392 -17.53 -2.01 -25.05
N ARG A 393 -16.94 -1.39 -24.03
CA ARG A 393 -15.63 -1.79 -23.48
C ARG A 393 -15.72 -2.00 -21.99
N THR A 394 -14.78 -2.76 -21.42
CA THR A 394 -14.61 -2.86 -19.98
C THR A 394 -13.35 -2.11 -19.57
N SER A 395 -13.40 -1.43 -18.43
CA SER A 395 -12.23 -0.81 -17.83
C SER A 395 -12.22 -1.05 -16.33
N GLN A 396 -11.02 -1.20 -15.76
CA GLN A 396 -10.83 -1.18 -14.32
C GLN A 396 -10.40 0.23 -13.91
N ILE A 397 -11.23 0.86 -13.11
CA ILE A 397 -11.08 2.25 -12.66
C ILE A 397 -10.54 2.23 -11.24
N HIS A 398 -9.42 2.91 -11.03
CA HIS A 398 -8.67 2.92 -9.78
C HIS A 398 -8.85 4.24 -9.01
N TRP A 399 -8.43 4.24 -7.76
CA TRP A 399 -8.37 5.44 -6.93
C TRP A 399 -7.29 6.38 -7.45
N ARG A 400 -7.56 7.68 -7.41
CA ARG A 400 -6.64 8.74 -7.84
C ARG A 400 -6.27 9.64 -6.65
N GLU A 401 -5.03 9.54 -6.19
CA GLU A 401 -4.54 10.24 -4.98
C GLU A 401 -4.44 11.76 -5.14
N ASP A 402 -4.19 12.27 -6.36
CA ASP A 402 -3.97 13.71 -6.58
C ASP A 402 -5.26 14.55 -6.48
N GLN A 403 -6.44 13.89 -6.59
CA GLN A 403 -7.79 14.46 -6.55
C GLN A 403 -8.01 15.65 -7.52
N ASN A 404 -7.09 15.88 -8.45
CA ASN A 404 -7.06 17.05 -9.32
C ASN A 404 -7.88 16.80 -10.57
N VAL A 405 -8.88 17.64 -10.84
CA VAL A 405 -9.57 17.65 -12.13
C VAL A 405 -8.62 18.29 -13.14
N THR A 406 -7.88 17.45 -13.87
CA THR A 406 -6.78 17.89 -14.73
C THR A 406 -7.23 18.08 -16.17
N TRP A 407 -8.03 17.14 -16.66
CA TRP A 407 -8.51 17.09 -18.03
C TRP A 407 -10.04 17.08 -18.02
N LEU A 408 -10.63 17.85 -18.92
CA LEU A 408 -12.05 17.80 -19.17
C LEU A 408 -12.30 17.47 -20.64
N GLU A 409 -13.24 16.57 -20.84
CA GLU A 409 -13.63 16.02 -22.13
C GLU A 409 -15.11 16.32 -22.37
N ARG A 410 -15.47 16.49 -23.64
CA ARG A 410 -16.85 16.48 -24.12
C ARG A 410 -16.92 15.90 -25.53
N HIS A 411 -18.13 15.48 -25.90
CA HIS A 411 -18.47 14.85 -27.18
C HIS A 411 -19.69 15.52 -27.77
N LEU A 412 -19.70 15.93 -29.05
CA LEU A 412 -20.82 16.65 -29.68
C LEU A 412 -21.61 15.80 -30.67
N GLU A 413 -21.02 14.74 -31.20
CA GLU A 413 -21.62 13.85 -32.20
C GLU A 413 -22.13 12.54 -31.57
N MET A 414 -21.68 12.16 -30.36
CA MET A 414 -22.14 10.97 -29.65
C MET A 414 -22.47 11.17 -28.15
N THR A 415 -23.24 10.24 -27.60
CA THR A 415 -23.42 10.04 -26.16
C THR A 415 -22.44 8.99 -25.62
N GLN A 416 -21.89 9.25 -24.44
CA GLN A 416 -20.96 8.33 -23.78
C GLN A 416 -21.63 7.71 -22.55
N GLY A 417 -21.39 6.43 -22.30
CA GLY A 417 -21.94 5.73 -21.15
C GLY A 417 -20.86 5.18 -20.23
N PHE A 418 -21.06 5.28 -18.93
CA PHE A 418 -20.25 4.61 -17.92
C PHE A 418 -21.17 3.90 -16.93
N ILE A 419 -21.14 2.57 -16.92
CA ILE A 419 -21.99 1.72 -16.08
C ILE A 419 -21.09 0.92 -15.15
N ILE A 420 -21.20 1.15 -13.84
CA ILE A 420 -20.35 0.52 -12.85
C ILE A 420 -20.86 -0.90 -12.59
N VAL A 421 -19.93 -1.85 -12.61
CA VAL A 421 -20.16 -3.26 -12.32
C VAL A 421 -19.49 -3.62 -11.01
N GLY A 422 -20.21 -4.33 -10.14
CA GLY A 422 -19.70 -4.81 -8.86
C GLY A 422 -20.34 -4.11 -7.67
N LYS A 423 -19.62 -4.10 -6.54
CA LYS A 423 -20.15 -3.69 -5.23
C LYS A 423 -19.67 -2.31 -4.74
N ASN A 424 -18.78 -1.67 -5.48
CA ASN A 424 -18.13 -0.43 -5.08
C ASN A 424 -18.70 0.75 -5.89
N PRO A 425 -18.92 1.92 -5.27
CA PRO A 425 -19.35 3.12 -5.98
C PRO A 425 -18.18 3.81 -6.70
N GLY A 426 -18.52 4.62 -7.72
CA GLY A 426 -17.59 5.47 -8.46
C GLY A 426 -17.90 6.94 -8.29
N LEU A 427 -16.94 7.80 -8.64
CA LEU A 427 -17.05 9.26 -8.61
C LEU A 427 -16.87 9.80 -10.02
N PHE A 428 -17.86 10.54 -10.50
CA PHE A 428 -17.91 11.13 -11.84
C PHE A 428 -17.94 12.65 -11.70
N VAL A 429 -16.92 13.34 -12.18
CA VAL A 429 -16.93 14.81 -12.23
C VAL A 429 -17.65 15.21 -13.51
N LEU A 430 -18.76 15.93 -13.38
CA LEU A 430 -19.63 16.29 -14.50
C LEU A 430 -19.98 17.79 -14.47
N GLY A 431 -20.15 18.37 -15.65
CA GLY A 431 -20.60 19.75 -15.87
C GLY A 431 -21.61 19.85 -17.02
N GLU A 432 -22.55 20.78 -16.89
CA GLU A 432 -23.58 21.03 -17.90
C GLU A 432 -22.94 21.38 -19.28
N PRO A 433 -23.56 20.97 -20.39
CA PRO A 433 -23.12 21.38 -21.71
C PRO A 433 -23.12 22.91 -21.86
N THR A 434 -22.07 23.41 -22.52
CA THR A 434 -21.93 24.85 -22.78
C THR A 434 -22.15 25.23 -24.25
N HIS A 435 -22.16 24.27 -25.17
CA HIS A 435 -22.25 24.51 -26.62
C HIS A 435 -23.61 25.05 -27.10
N ASP A 436 -24.69 24.74 -26.39
CA ASP A 436 -26.08 25.07 -26.70
C ASP A 436 -26.68 26.15 -25.78
N ARG A 437 -25.86 26.72 -24.88
CA ARG A 437 -26.25 27.80 -23.95
C ARG A 437 -26.45 29.13 -24.69
N GLU A 438 -27.68 29.63 -24.72
CA GLU A 438 -28.02 30.89 -25.42
C GLU A 438 -27.36 32.14 -24.83
N ASP A 439 -27.10 32.17 -23.53
CA ASP A 439 -26.55 33.30 -22.78
C ASP A 439 -25.02 33.40 -22.81
N LEU A 440 -24.33 32.47 -23.49
CA LEU A 440 -22.88 32.47 -23.68
C LEU A 440 -22.48 32.90 -25.09
N ASP A 441 -21.36 33.62 -25.20
CA ASP A 441 -20.74 33.94 -26.49
C ASP A 441 -20.04 32.71 -27.13
N GLU A 442 -19.69 32.80 -28.42
CA GLU A 442 -19.11 31.69 -29.18
C GLU A 442 -17.79 31.15 -28.58
N LYS A 443 -17.01 31.99 -27.90
CA LYS A 443 -15.76 31.57 -27.24
C LYS A 443 -16.05 30.87 -25.91
N GLN A 444 -17.01 31.38 -25.15
CA GLN A 444 -17.45 30.82 -23.88
C GLN A 444 -18.12 29.45 -24.07
N ARG A 445 -18.87 29.26 -25.16
CA ARG A 445 -19.50 27.97 -25.53
C ARG A 445 -18.49 26.84 -25.81
N LYS A 446 -17.20 27.17 -26.02
CA LYS A 446 -16.12 26.20 -26.23
C LYS A 446 -15.43 25.77 -24.94
N LEU A 447 -15.73 26.40 -23.82
CA LEU A 447 -15.11 26.11 -22.52
C LEU A 447 -16.16 25.56 -21.52
N PRO A 448 -15.77 24.72 -20.55
CA PRO A 448 -16.62 24.37 -19.42
C PRO A 448 -16.81 25.57 -18.50
N ASP A 449 -17.85 25.50 -17.66
CA ASP A 449 -18.07 26.41 -16.54
C ASP A 449 -17.74 25.68 -15.23
N PRO A 450 -16.53 25.88 -14.65
CA PRO A 450 -16.12 25.21 -13.43
C PRO A 450 -17.03 25.47 -12.23
N SER A 451 -17.80 26.57 -12.23
CA SER A 451 -18.72 26.90 -11.14
C SER A 451 -19.98 26.03 -11.12
N ARG A 452 -20.29 25.38 -12.25
CA ARG A 452 -21.43 24.49 -12.44
C ARG A 452 -21.03 23.02 -12.52
N MET A 453 -19.81 22.69 -12.12
CA MET A 453 -19.34 21.32 -12.04
C MET A 453 -19.59 20.74 -10.65
N LYS A 454 -19.87 19.45 -10.60
CA LYS A 454 -20.01 18.69 -9.34
C LYS A 454 -19.35 17.33 -9.45
N ALA A 455 -19.02 16.75 -8.31
CA ALA A 455 -18.53 15.39 -8.21
C ALA A 455 -19.67 14.46 -7.77
N TYR A 456 -20.16 13.66 -8.71
CA TYR A 456 -21.29 12.76 -8.53
C TYR A 456 -20.82 11.39 -8.06
N ILE A 457 -21.33 10.93 -6.93
CA ILE A 457 -21.16 9.55 -6.47
C ILE A 457 -22.20 8.69 -7.19
N ILE A 458 -21.72 7.78 -8.03
CA ILE A 458 -22.52 6.77 -8.72
C ILE A 458 -22.55 5.51 -7.84
N PRO A 459 -23.72 5.09 -7.33
CA PRO A 459 -23.83 3.89 -6.51
C PRO A 459 -23.40 2.63 -7.26
N ALA A 460 -23.08 1.57 -6.50
CA ALA A 460 -22.69 0.29 -7.07
C ALA A 460 -23.82 -0.30 -7.94
N GLY A 461 -23.47 -0.80 -9.12
CA GLY A 461 -24.44 -1.37 -10.08
C GLY A 461 -25.21 -0.34 -10.90
N MET A 462 -24.95 0.96 -10.72
CA MET A 462 -25.59 2.05 -11.47
C MET A 462 -24.62 2.70 -12.46
N GLY A 463 -25.14 3.57 -13.32
CA GLY A 463 -24.36 4.25 -14.35
C GLY A 463 -24.99 5.54 -14.85
N LEU A 464 -24.30 6.19 -15.78
CA LEU A 464 -24.80 7.37 -16.47
C LEU A 464 -24.45 7.28 -17.96
N ILE A 465 -25.43 7.54 -18.82
CA ILE A 465 -25.23 7.81 -20.24
C ILE A 465 -25.30 9.32 -20.42
N ILE A 466 -24.14 9.98 -20.48
CA ILE A 466 -24.04 11.43 -20.61
C ILE A 466 -24.50 11.87 -22.00
N LYS A 467 -25.27 12.96 -22.05
CA LYS A 467 -25.75 13.54 -23.30
C LYS A 467 -24.64 14.34 -24.00
N GLN A 468 -24.84 14.62 -25.28
CA GLN A 468 -23.92 15.43 -26.09
C GLN A 468 -23.60 16.77 -25.41
N GLY A 469 -22.31 17.11 -25.44
CA GLY A 469 -21.72 18.33 -24.92
C GLY A 469 -21.49 18.36 -23.42
N THR A 470 -21.91 17.34 -22.67
CA THR A 470 -21.67 17.24 -21.22
C THR A 470 -20.18 17.16 -20.96
N TRP A 471 -19.68 18.02 -20.07
CA TRP A 471 -18.28 18.03 -19.69
C TRP A 471 -18.03 16.98 -18.61
N HIS A 472 -16.95 16.22 -18.72
CA HIS A 472 -16.58 15.25 -17.70
C HIS A 472 -15.06 15.09 -17.56
N ASP A 473 -14.64 14.69 -16.36
CA ASP A 473 -13.34 14.04 -16.14
C ASP A 473 -13.51 12.53 -16.32
N PHE A 474 -12.42 11.79 -16.48
CA PHE A 474 -12.49 10.34 -16.47
C PHE A 474 -12.93 9.85 -15.07
N PRO A 475 -13.84 8.87 -14.96
CA PRO A 475 -14.33 8.43 -13.65
C PRO A 475 -13.22 7.91 -12.73
N VAL A 476 -13.44 7.98 -11.42
CA VAL A 476 -12.52 7.53 -10.37
C VAL A 476 -13.25 6.58 -9.43
N SER A 477 -12.58 5.57 -8.85
CA SER A 477 -13.21 4.72 -7.83
C SER A 477 -13.38 5.48 -6.50
N CYS A 478 -14.34 5.10 -5.66
CA CYS A 478 -14.44 5.65 -4.29
C CYS A 478 -13.70 4.80 -3.25
N GLY A 479 -12.47 4.36 -3.55
CA GLY A 479 -11.68 3.43 -2.73
C GLY A 479 -11.19 2.23 -3.55
N PRO A 480 -11.63 0.99 -3.28
CA PRO A 480 -11.20 -0.18 -4.06
C PRO A 480 -11.51 -0.01 -5.56
N PRO A 481 -10.75 -0.64 -6.46
CA PRO A 481 -11.01 -0.55 -7.90
C PRO A 481 -12.43 -0.97 -8.27
N VAL A 482 -13.00 -0.31 -9.28
CA VAL A 482 -14.33 -0.63 -9.82
C VAL A 482 -14.20 -1.03 -11.29
N SER A 483 -14.95 -2.04 -11.72
CA SER A 483 -15.06 -2.35 -13.15
C SER A 483 -16.20 -1.54 -13.73
N ALA A 484 -16.05 -1.03 -14.95
CA ALA A 484 -17.13 -0.32 -15.64
C ALA A 484 -17.28 -0.79 -17.09
N PHE A 485 -18.52 -0.91 -17.56
CA PHE A 485 -18.83 -0.90 -18.97
C PHE A 485 -18.80 0.53 -19.48
N ILE A 486 -18.05 0.77 -20.55
CA ILE A 486 -17.93 2.06 -21.21
C ILE A 486 -18.58 1.95 -22.59
N LEU A 487 -19.58 2.78 -22.85
CA LEU A 487 -20.24 2.93 -24.15
C LEU A 487 -19.61 4.13 -24.86
N ASN A 488 -19.02 3.92 -26.03
CA ASN A 488 -18.30 4.95 -26.79
C ASN A 488 -18.32 4.61 -28.30
N THR A 489 -17.70 5.41 -29.17
CA THR A 489 -17.43 5.06 -30.56
C THR A 489 -16.02 4.49 -30.74
N GLU A 490 -15.77 3.85 -31.89
CA GLU A 490 -14.43 3.38 -32.25
C GLU A 490 -13.49 4.56 -32.58
N GLU A 491 -14.01 5.59 -33.25
CA GLU A 491 -13.29 6.83 -33.62
C GLU A 491 -12.66 7.52 -32.41
N VAL A 492 -13.43 7.74 -31.33
CA VAL A 492 -12.96 8.42 -30.12
C VAL A 492 -11.83 7.64 -29.45
N VAL A 493 -11.92 6.31 -29.43
CA VAL A 493 -10.86 5.49 -28.82
C VAL A 493 -9.62 5.42 -29.70
N ALA A 494 -9.77 5.37 -31.02
CA ALA A 494 -8.63 5.50 -31.93
C ALA A 494 -7.95 6.87 -31.77
N ALA A 495 -8.72 7.95 -31.67
CA ALA A 495 -8.21 9.30 -31.44
C ALA A 495 -7.41 9.37 -30.13
N LEU A 496 -7.99 8.93 -29.01
CA LEU A 496 -7.31 8.91 -27.71
C LEU A 496 -6.06 8.01 -27.70
N ALA A 497 -6.13 6.82 -28.31
CA ALA A 497 -5.01 5.87 -28.37
C ALA A 497 -3.88 6.35 -29.30
N SER A 498 -4.19 7.17 -30.30
CA SER A 498 -3.21 7.72 -31.24
C SER A 498 -2.35 8.85 -30.63
N MET A 499 -2.75 9.40 -29.48
CA MET A 499 -2.01 10.48 -28.83
C MET A 499 -0.71 9.95 -28.19
N PRO A 500 0.47 10.43 -28.62
CA PRO A 500 1.74 9.98 -28.04
C PRO A 500 1.98 10.54 -26.63
N LYS A 501 1.31 11.64 -26.27
CA LYS A 501 1.38 12.32 -24.97
C LYS A 501 0.05 13.01 -24.67
N ALA A 502 -0.24 13.22 -23.38
CA ALA A 502 -1.42 13.97 -22.95
C ALA A 502 -1.30 15.44 -23.40
N ALA A 503 -2.23 15.88 -24.26
CA ALA A 503 -2.31 17.24 -24.78
C ALA A 503 -3.79 17.61 -25.01
N PRO A 504 -4.13 18.91 -25.11
CA PRO A 504 -5.44 19.32 -25.60
C PRO A 504 -5.71 18.71 -26.98
N MET A 505 -6.95 18.32 -27.22
CA MET A 505 -7.37 17.66 -28.44
C MET A 505 -8.70 18.27 -28.91
N ASP A 506 -8.77 18.53 -30.20
CA ASP A 506 -9.99 18.87 -30.93
C ASP A 506 -9.96 18.05 -32.21
N HIS A 507 -10.12 16.74 -32.06
CA HIS A 507 -9.94 15.77 -33.13
C HIS A 507 -10.91 14.60 -33.00
N GLY A 508 -11.55 14.24 -34.12
CA GLY A 508 -12.74 13.38 -34.11
C GLY A 508 -13.86 14.01 -33.27
N ASP A 509 -14.65 13.18 -32.60
CA ASP A 509 -15.69 13.63 -31.67
C ASP A 509 -15.20 13.82 -30.22
N CYS A 510 -13.88 13.99 -29.98
CA CYS A 510 -13.37 14.19 -28.63
C CYS A 510 -12.70 15.55 -28.51
N PHE A 511 -13.37 16.45 -27.76
CA PHE A 511 -12.82 17.74 -27.39
C PHE A 511 -12.28 17.66 -25.96
N LYS A 512 -10.96 17.71 -25.82
CA LYS A 512 -10.24 17.56 -24.57
C LYS A 512 -9.41 18.80 -24.30
N LEU A 513 -9.55 19.38 -23.11
CA LEU A 513 -8.73 20.50 -22.67
C LEU A 513 -8.13 20.26 -21.30
N ARG A 514 -7.05 20.99 -21.02
CA ARG A 514 -6.39 20.97 -19.72
C ARG A 514 -6.85 22.16 -18.90
N MET A 515 -7.31 21.92 -17.68
CA MET A 515 -7.78 23.01 -16.79
C MET A 515 -6.72 24.10 -16.58
N ALA A 516 -5.47 23.70 -16.42
CA ALA A 516 -4.36 24.63 -16.19
C ALA A 516 -4.10 25.59 -17.37
N ASP A 517 -4.56 25.30 -18.58
CA ASP A 517 -4.30 26.16 -19.74
C ASP A 517 -5.30 27.34 -19.81
N HIS A 518 -6.40 27.26 -19.04
CA HIS A 518 -7.51 28.21 -19.11
C HIS A 518 -7.86 28.87 -17.77
N TRP A 519 -7.50 28.28 -16.63
CA TRP A 519 -7.77 28.83 -15.30
C TRP A 519 -6.51 28.93 -14.43
N ASP A 520 -6.49 29.95 -13.56
CA ASP A 520 -5.41 30.22 -12.60
C ASP A 520 -5.65 29.62 -11.21
N PHE A 521 -6.60 28.68 -11.08
CA PHE A 521 -6.89 27.92 -9.87
C PHE A 521 -6.84 26.41 -10.14
N THR A 522 -6.71 25.63 -9.08
CA THR A 522 -6.80 24.17 -9.14
C THR A 522 -8.20 23.71 -8.72
N LEU A 523 -8.87 22.93 -9.56
CA LEU A 523 -10.16 22.31 -9.23
C LEU A 523 -9.94 20.89 -8.68
N LYS A 524 -10.47 20.60 -7.50
CA LYS A 524 -10.37 19.29 -6.83
C LYS A 524 -11.73 18.74 -6.46
N PHE A 525 -11.87 17.42 -6.42
CA PHE A 525 -12.96 16.80 -5.67
C PHE A 525 -12.48 16.38 -4.27
N PRO A 526 -13.33 16.38 -3.24
CA PRO A 526 -12.94 15.87 -1.92
C PRO A 526 -12.79 14.36 -1.94
N ASP A 527 -12.09 13.81 -0.94
CA ASP A 527 -12.09 12.37 -0.68
C ASP A 527 -13.53 11.85 -0.50
N PRO A 528 -14.02 10.97 -1.40
CA PRO A 528 -15.39 10.49 -1.36
C PRO A 528 -15.62 9.42 -0.30
N ARG A 529 -14.58 8.80 0.28
CA ARG A 529 -14.73 7.65 1.18
C ARG A 529 -15.58 7.96 2.43
N PRO A 530 -15.37 9.08 3.16
CA PRO A 530 -16.22 9.44 4.30
C PRO A 530 -17.67 9.74 3.88
N PHE A 531 -17.84 10.35 2.70
CA PHE A 531 -19.17 10.68 2.17
C PHE A 531 -19.95 9.41 1.79
N VAL A 532 -19.29 8.47 1.12
CA VAL A 532 -19.82 7.16 0.73
C VAL A 532 -20.22 6.34 1.97
N GLN A 533 -19.39 6.35 3.03
CA GLN A 533 -19.73 5.69 4.29
C GLN A 533 -20.94 6.34 4.96
N LYS A 534 -20.96 7.67 5.08
CA LYS A 534 -22.07 8.43 5.70
C LYS A 534 -23.42 8.18 5.02
N HIS A 535 -23.43 8.02 3.70
CA HIS A 535 -24.66 7.79 2.93
C HIS A 535 -25.00 6.31 2.71
N GLY A 536 -24.27 5.39 3.36
CA GLY A 536 -24.53 3.94 3.23
C GLY A 536 -24.27 3.38 1.84
N LEU A 537 -23.40 4.03 1.05
CA LEU A 537 -23.06 3.64 -0.32
C LEU A 537 -21.82 2.74 -0.39
N ALA A 538 -21.07 2.61 0.71
CA ALA A 538 -19.98 1.66 0.81
C ALA A 538 -20.55 0.23 0.85
N PRO A 539 -19.97 -0.75 0.14
CA PRO A 539 -20.15 -2.13 0.55
C PRO A 539 -19.67 -2.25 2.01
N CYS A 540 -20.41 -3.03 2.80
CA CYS A 540 -20.18 -3.27 4.23
C CYS A 540 -18.68 -3.16 4.59
N PRO A 541 -18.31 -2.32 5.58
CA PRO A 541 -16.94 -1.88 5.77
C PRO A 541 -15.99 -3.07 5.79
N VAL A 542 -15.03 -3.08 4.87
CA VAL A 542 -13.77 -3.74 5.16
C VAL A 542 -13.16 -2.88 6.24
N ALA A 543 -13.21 -3.36 7.49
CA ALA A 543 -12.75 -2.68 8.69
C ALA A 543 -11.52 -1.80 8.38
N ASN A 544 -11.61 -0.50 8.71
CA ASN A 544 -10.61 0.54 8.42
C ASN A 544 -9.25 0.33 9.13
N SER A 545 -8.97 -0.89 9.57
CA SER A 545 -7.76 -1.26 10.25
C SER A 545 -7.54 -2.76 10.04
N ILE A 546 -6.40 -3.14 9.46
CA ILE A 546 -6.00 -4.55 9.30
C ILE A 546 -6.04 -5.30 10.64
N MET A 547 -5.93 -4.57 11.76
CA MET A 547 -6.24 -4.93 13.14
C MET A 547 -6.91 -3.71 13.77
N GLY A 548 -8.05 -3.84 14.48
CA GLY A 548 -8.84 -2.76 15.13
C GLY A 548 -8.05 -1.54 15.64
N VAL A 549 -8.69 -0.37 15.79
CA VAL A 549 -8.08 0.92 16.22
C VAL A 549 -7.26 0.82 17.53
N GLU A 550 -7.43 -0.25 18.32
CA GLU A 550 -6.62 -0.56 19.52
C GLU A 550 -6.11 -2.04 19.60
N GLY A 551 -6.22 -2.84 18.53
CA GLY A 551 -5.85 -4.26 18.51
C GLY A 551 -6.97 -5.23 18.94
N TYR A 552 -7.11 -6.33 18.18
CA TYR A 552 -8.07 -7.48 18.31
C TYR A 552 -9.57 -7.09 18.47
N GLY A 553 -10.52 -8.03 18.34
CA GLY A 553 -11.97 -7.74 18.48
C GLY A 553 -12.73 -7.35 17.20
N ALA A 554 -12.23 -7.72 16.01
CA ALA A 554 -12.91 -7.51 14.72
C ALA A 554 -13.43 -6.06 14.47
N GLY A 555 -12.73 -5.04 14.97
CA GLY A 555 -13.09 -3.64 14.79
C GLY A 555 -13.98 -3.04 15.89
N MET A 556 -14.44 -3.85 16.86
CA MET A 556 -15.22 -3.38 18.01
C MET A 556 -14.33 -2.98 19.20
N LYS A 557 -14.86 -2.08 20.04
CA LYS A 557 -14.20 -1.68 21.28
C LYS A 557 -14.33 -2.80 22.32
N ARG A 558 -13.19 -3.25 22.85
CA ARG A 558 -13.12 -4.30 23.87
C ARG A 558 -12.57 -3.79 25.19
N LYS A 559 -12.97 -4.45 26.28
CA LYS A 559 -12.45 -4.22 27.63
C LYS A 559 -12.17 -5.57 28.31
N GLU A 560 -10.91 -5.77 28.69
CA GLU A 560 -10.44 -6.98 29.35
C GLU A 560 -11.14 -7.22 30.69
N VAL A 561 -11.36 -8.50 31.02
CA VAL A 561 -11.87 -8.92 32.33
C VAL A 561 -10.78 -8.86 33.39
N LYS A 562 -11.17 -8.67 34.65
CA LYS A 562 -10.22 -8.68 35.78
C LYS A 562 -9.82 -10.11 36.12
N ALA A 563 -8.55 -10.32 36.45
CA ALA A 563 -8.08 -11.60 36.99
C ALA A 563 -8.80 -11.98 38.30
N GLY A 564 -8.93 -13.28 38.54
CA GLY A 564 -9.64 -13.88 39.68
C GLY A 564 -11.07 -14.31 39.36
N TRP A 565 -11.54 -14.09 38.12
CA TRP A 565 -12.91 -14.40 37.70
C TRP A 565 -13.20 -15.90 37.73
N ALA A 566 -12.16 -16.74 37.67
CA ALA A 566 -12.33 -18.18 37.61
C ALA A 566 -12.38 -18.87 38.98
N GLY A 567 -12.28 -18.13 40.09
CA GLY A 567 -12.45 -18.67 41.43
C GLY A 567 -11.53 -19.87 41.72
N GLY A 568 -10.27 -19.77 41.26
CA GLY A 568 -9.24 -20.78 41.40
C GLY A 568 -9.22 -21.89 40.34
N ALA A 569 -10.12 -21.86 39.35
CA ALA A 569 -9.96 -22.67 38.13
C ALA A 569 -8.92 -22.04 37.20
N LYS A 570 -8.20 -22.87 36.44
CA LYS A 570 -7.30 -22.42 35.36
C LYS A 570 -8.02 -22.34 34.02
N VAL A 571 -8.82 -23.36 33.71
CA VAL A 571 -9.55 -23.44 32.43
C VAL A 571 -11.00 -23.80 32.69
N PHE A 572 -11.91 -22.98 32.17
CA PHE A 572 -13.30 -23.36 31.98
C PHE A 572 -13.50 -23.98 30.61
N VAL A 573 -14.01 -25.22 30.59
CA VAL A 573 -14.42 -25.91 29.37
C VAL A 573 -15.94 -25.79 29.26
N VAL A 574 -16.41 -25.20 28.16
CA VAL A 574 -17.83 -24.90 27.93
C VAL A 574 -18.32 -25.72 26.74
N PRO A 575 -18.99 -26.87 26.94
CA PRO A 575 -19.60 -27.61 25.84
C PRO A 575 -20.77 -26.82 25.24
N VAL A 576 -20.67 -26.46 23.96
CA VAL A 576 -21.70 -25.73 23.22
C VAL A 576 -22.33 -26.66 22.19
N VAL A 577 -23.56 -27.09 22.45
CA VAL A 577 -24.30 -28.04 21.61
C VAL A 577 -25.28 -27.29 20.70
N ASN A 578 -24.97 -27.26 19.40
CA ASN A 578 -25.76 -26.64 18.35
C ASN A 578 -26.93 -27.56 17.97
N VAL A 579 -28.16 -27.06 18.15
CA VAL A 579 -29.42 -27.74 17.80
C VAL A 579 -30.11 -26.98 16.67
N GLU A 580 -29.93 -27.49 15.45
CA GLU A 580 -30.09 -26.69 14.24
C GLU A 580 -31.11 -27.27 13.26
N VAL A 581 -31.67 -26.41 12.42
CA VAL A 581 -32.52 -26.76 11.29
C VAL A 581 -32.13 -25.95 10.05
N PHE A 582 -32.26 -26.61 8.90
CA PHE A 582 -31.94 -26.07 7.59
C PHE A 582 -33.17 -26.24 6.70
N LEU A 583 -33.60 -25.17 6.04
CA LEU A 583 -34.75 -25.17 5.16
C LEU A 583 -34.43 -25.95 3.88
N PRO A 584 -35.40 -26.74 3.35
CA PRO A 584 -35.25 -27.40 2.05
C PRO A 584 -34.92 -26.38 0.94
N GLY A 585 -34.07 -26.79 -0.01
CA GLY A 585 -33.67 -25.95 -1.16
C GLY A 585 -32.70 -24.81 -0.84
N CYS A 586 -32.41 -24.54 0.44
CA CYS A 586 -31.54 -23.43 0.87
C CYS A 586 -30.08 -23.85 1.14
N GLY A 587 -29.72 -25.09 0.78
CA GLY A 587 -28.42 -25.69 1.11
C GLY A 587 -28.24 -25.97 2.60
N GLY A 588 -27.10 -26.57 2.95
CA GLY A 588 -26.73 -26.89 4.33
C GLY A 588 -25.53 -27.84 4.38
N PRO A 589 -25.04 -28.18 5.59
CA PRO A 589 -23.95 -29.12 5.74
C PRO A 589 -24.36 -30.51 5.26
N GLY A 590 -23.48 -31.16 4.49
CA GLY A 590 -23.70 -32.50 3.98
C GLY A 590 -22.58 -33.44 4.38
N ILE A 591 -22.93 -34.61 4.94
CA ILE A 591 -21.98 -35.71 5.10
C ILE A 591 -21.57 -36.32 3.75
N GLN A 592 -22.44 -36.15 2.75
CA GLN A 592 -22.20 -36.47 1.35
C GLN A 592 -22.42 -35.18 0.54
N PRO A 593 -21.42 -34.27 0.44
CA PRO A 593 -21.60 -32.95 -0.18
C PRO A 593 -22.03 -33.01 -1.65
N HIS A 594 -21.75 -34.12 -2.34
CA HIS A 594 -22.16 -34.32 -3.74
C HIS A 594 -23.65 -34.66 -3.90
N LEU A 595 -24.37 -34.95 -2.81
CA LEU A 595 -25.80 -35.27 -2.82
C LEU A 595 -26.68 -34.03 -2.56
N GLN A 596 -26.29 -32.89 -3.11
CA GLN A 596 -27.07 -31.64 -3.08
C GLN A 596 -28.08 -31.62 -4.23
N SER A 597 -29.11 -32.47 -4.16
CA SER A 597 -30.30 -32.39 -5.02
C SER A 597 -31.33 -31.43 -4.43
N ASP A 598 -32.26 -30.93 -5.24
CA ASP A 598 -33.47 -30.27 -4.73
C ASP A 598 -34.69 -31.18 -4.95
N PRO A 599 -35.33 -31.70 -3.88
CA PRO A 599 -35.00 -31.53 -2.47
C PRO A 599 -33.77 -32.35 -1.99
N GLU A 600 -33.06 -31.83 -0.99
CA GLU A 600 -31.82 -32.42 -0.46
C GLU A 600 -32.11 -33.53 0.57
N ILE A 601 -32.68 -34.66 0.14
CA ILE A 601 -33.23 -35.67 1.06
C ILE A 601 -32.15 -36.34 1.93
N ALA A 602 -31.03 -36.76 1.34
CA ALA A 602 -30.03 -37.59 2.03
C ALA A 602 -29.34 -36.83 3.18
N ASN A 603 -28.78 -35.65 2.89
CA ASN A 603 -28.13 -34.82 3.90
C ASN A 603 -29.14 -34.26 4.90
N LYS A 604 -30.37 -33.91 4.48
CA LYS A 604 -31.43 -33.53 5.42
C LYS A 604 -31.73 -34.66 6.40
N SER A 605 -31.88 -35.89 5.93
CA SER A 605 -32.15 -37.06 6.80
C SER A 605 -31.04 -37.27 7.83
N TRP A 606 -29.78 -37.03 7.45
CA TRP A 606 -28.64 -37.06 8.37
C TRP A 606 -28.71 -35.94 9.44
N ARG A 607 -29.10 -34.71 9.06
CA ARG A 607 -29.32 -33.61 10.02
C ARG A 607 -30.48 -33.91 10.97
N ASP A 608 -31.58 -34.45 10.45
CA ASP A 608 -32.73 -34.91 11.24
C ASP A 608 -32.36 -36.03 12.23
N TYR A 609 -31.44 -36.93 11.85
CA TYR A 609 -30.89 -37.95 12.77
C TYR A 609 -30.23 -37.30 13.98
N GLY A 610 -29.52 -36.19 13.80
CA GLY A 610 -28.92 -35.42 14.87
C GLY A 610 -29.94 -34.99 15.90
N ASN A 611 -30.97 -34.25 15.48
CA ASN A 611 -31.99 -33.75 16.40
C ASN A 611 -32.84 -34.89 17.03
N ARG A 612 -33.06 -36.00 16.31
CA ARG A 612 -33.86 -37.13 16.80
C ARG A 612 -33.10 -38.08 17.74
N ARG A 613 -31.81 -38.34 17.47
CA ARG A 613 -31.02 -39.38 18.16
C ARG A 613 -29.72 -38.84 18.73
N GLY A 614 -29.03 -37.98 18.00
CA GLY A 614 -27.78 -37.37 18.45
C GLY A 614 -27.95 -36.53 19.71
N LEU A 615 -29.00 -35.69 19.76
CA LEU A 615 -29.33 -34.85 20.92
C LEU A 615 -29.51 -35.69 22.20
N GLN A 616 -30.31 -36.75 22.13
CA GLN A 616 -30.55 -37.66 23.27
C GLN A 616 -29.25 -38.34 23.72
N ARG A 617 -28.40 -38.74 22.77
CA ARG A 617 -27.16 -39.44 23.07
C ARG A 617 -26.13 -38.53 23.74
N LEU A 618 -26.00 -37.29 23.27
CA LEU A 618 -25.17 -36.28 23.92
C LEU A 618 -25.70 -35.95 25.32
N SER A 619 -27.02 -35.72 25.44
CA SER A 619 -27.69 -35.49 26.74
C SER A 619 -27.36 -36.57 27.76
N GLN A 620 -27.48 -37.84 27.38
CA GLN A 620 -27.14 -38.95 28.25
C GLN A 620 -25.65 -38.99 28.62
N MET A 621 -24.74 -38.80 27.64
CA MET A 621 -23.30 -38.78 27.89
C MET A 621 -22.89 -37.70 28.90
N PHE A 622 -23.38 -36.46 28.72
CA PHE A 622 -23.07 -35.36 29.62
C PHE A 622 -23.67 -35.59 31.02
N LYS A 623 -24.87 -36.17 31.10
CA LYS A 623 -25.50 -36.57 32.36
C LYS A 623 -24.68 -37.65 33.09
N ASP A 624 -24.23 -38.68 32.39
CA ASP A 624 -23.43 -39.78 32.97
C ASP A 624 -22.09 -39.26 33.50
N LEU A 625 -21.49 -38.29 32.81
CA LEU A 625 -20.25 -37.63 33.24
C LEU A 625 -20.49 -36.55 34.30
N GLY A 626 -21.73 -36.15 34.57
CA GLY A 626 -22.04 -35.01 35.43
C GLY A 626 -21.35 -33.72 34.95
N ILE A 627 -21.40 -33.47 33.64
CA ILE A 627 -20.82 -32.29 32.99
C ILE A 627 -21.96 -31.39 32.49
N PRO A 628 -21.96 -30.09 32.83
CA PRO A 628 -22.94 -29.13 32.29
C PRO A 628 -22.64 -28.79 30.83
N ALA A 629 -23.66 -28.36 30.09
CA ALA A 629 -23.53 -27.92 28.71
C ALA A 629 -24.51 -26.77 28.42
N THR A 630 -24.20 -25.99 27.37
CA THR A 630 -25.06 -24.96 26.81
C THR A 630 -25.58 -25.41 25.45
N ALA A 631 -26.90 -25.53 25.30
CA ALA A 631 -27.51 -25.80 24.00
C ALA A 631 -27.86 -24.49 23.31
N VAL A 632 -27.27 -24.21 22.15
CA VAL A 632 -27.63 -23.06 21.31
C VAL A 632 -28.60 -23.52 20.23
N ILE A 633 -29.81 -22.96 20.25
CA ILE A 633 -30.98 -23.59 19.63
C ILE A 633 -31.61 -22.67 18.57
N ASN A 634 -31.81 -23.21 17.36
CA ASN A 634 -32.66 -22.56 16.37
C ASN A 634 -34.12 -22.57 16.85
N SER A 635 -34.81 -21.43 16.81
CA SER A 635 -36.19 -21.35 17.33
C SER A 635 -37.17 -22.27 16.59
N GLU A 636 -36.94 -22.55 15.30
CA GLU A 636 -37.74 -23.53 14.55
C GLU A 636 -37.47 -24.98 14.97
N ALA A 637 -36.26 -25.32 15.40
CA ALA A 637 -35.96 -26.64 15.95
C ALA A 637 -36.73 -26.88 17.26
N ALA A 638 -36.81 -25.85 18.11
CA ALA A 638 -37.53 -25.90 19.38
C ALA A 638 -39.05 -26.08 19.23
N LYS A 639 -39.64 -25.79 18.06
CA LYS A 639 -41.07 -26.01 17.79
C LYS A 639 -41.41 -27.50 17.56
N VAL A 640 -40.40 -28.35 17.37
CA VAL A 640 -40.61 -29.79 17.23
C VAL A 640 -40.70 -30.42 18.62
N ASP A 641 -41.87 -30.96 18.99
CA ASP A 641 -42.15 -31.49 20.33
C ASP A 641 -41.09 -32.44 20.87
N SER A 642 -40.59 -33.36 20.04
CA SER A 642 -39.55 -34.32 20.45
C SER A 642 -38.21 -33.64 20.79
N VAL A 643 -37.88 -32.55 20.10
CA VAL A 643 -36.67 -31.75 20.35
C VAL A 643 -36.87 -30.89 21.60
N ALA A 644 -38.01 -30.20 21.71
CA ALA A 644 -38.36 -29.40 22.87
C ALA A 644 -38.34 -30.23 24.17
N LYS A 645 -38.91 -31.44 24.13
CA LYS A 645 -38.91 -32.39 25.23
C LYS A 645 -37.48 -32.79 25.62
N ALA A 646 -36.67 -33.20 24.64
CA ALA A 646 -35.28 -33.59 24.90
C ALA A 646 -34.44 -32.45 25.49
N LEU A 647 -34.64 -31.22 25.02
CA LEU A 647 -33.99 -30.02 25.56
C LEU A 647 -34.41 -29.76 27.01
N LYS A 648 -35.71 -29.81 27.31
CA LYS A 648 -36.22 -29.63 28.70
C LYS A 648 -35.71 -30.70 29.65
N GLU A 649 -35.65 -31.95 29.21
CA GLU A 649 -35.18 -33.10 30.01
C GLU A 649 -33.66 -33.12 30.21
N SER A 650 -32.88 -32.44 29.35
CA SER A 650 -31.42 -32.40 29.43
C SER A 650 -30.89 -31.67 30.68
N GLY A 651 -31.66 -30.68 31.19
CA GLY A 651 -31.20 -29.79 32.26
C GLY A 651 -30.09 -28.83 31.85
N TRP A 652 -29.76 -28.73 30.56
CA TRP A 652 -28.75 -27.82 30.03
C TRP A 652 -29.19 -26.35 30.06
N GLU A 653 -28.22 -25.45 29.96
CA GLU A 653 -28.50 -24.05 29.64
C GLU A 653 -29.11 -23.95 28.24
N LEU A 654 -30.14 -23.11 28.09
CA LEU A 654 -30.83 -22.88 26.82
C LEU A 654 -30.40 -21.53 26.24
N GLY A 655 -29.48 -21.57 25.27
CA GLY A 655 -29.03 -20.45 24.45
C GLY A 655 -29.82 -20.33 23.14
N ALA A 656 -29.77 -19.15 22.53
CA ALA A 656 -30.40 -18.86 21.25
C ALA A 656 -29.40 -18.95 20.10
N HIS A 657 -29.85 -19.49 18.97
CA HIS A 657 -29.07 -19.59 17.74
C HIS A 657 -29.90 -19.13 16.54
N GLY A 658 -30.57 -17.97 16.63
CA GLY A 658 -31.45 -17.50 15.56
C GLY A 658 -32.67 -18.40 15.26
N ILE A 659 -33.33 -18.15 14.13
CA ILE A 659 -34.57 -18.85 13.74
C ILE A 659 -34.26 -20.19 13.07
N ASN A 660 -33.34 -20.18 12.10
CA ASN A 660 -32.79 -21.33 11.38
C ASN A 660 -31.44 -20.96 10.75
N ASN A 661 -30.71 -21.95 10.23
CA ASN A 661 -29.41 -21.74 9.57
C ASN A 661 -29.49 -21.48 8.05
N SER A 662 -30.68 -21.20 7.50
CA SER A 662 -30.89 -20.98 6.06
C SER A 662 -31.25 -19.55 5.69
N SER A 663 -31.80 -18.78 6.63
CA SER A 663 -32.34 -17.42 6.40
C SER A 663 -31.44 -16.32 6.97
N GLY A 664 -30.11 -16.57 7.07
CA GLY A 664 -29.13 -15.81 7.85
C GLY A 664 -29.26 -14.28 7.86
N ALA A 665 -28.73 -13.64 8.90
CA ALA A 665 -28.92 -12.20 9.18
C ALA A 665 -28.24 -11.23 8.19
N VAL A 666 -27.51 -11.74 7.19
CA VAL A 666 -26.78 -10.91 6.22
C VAL A 666 -27.77 -10.13 5.37
N LYS A 667 -27.63 -8.79 5.36
CA LYS A 667 -28.44 -7.80 4.62
C LYS A 667 -29.75 -7.35 5.28
N MET A 668 -30.03 -7.72 6.53
CA MET A 668 -31.13 -7.10 7.27
C MET A 668 -30.82 -5.62 7.58
N SER A 669 -31.83 -4.76 7.54
CA SER A 669 -31.79 -3.45 8.18
C SER A 669 -31.74 -3.59 9.71
N ARG A 670 -31.41 -2.51 10.43
CA ARG A 670 -31.34 -2.52 11.90
C ARG A 670 -32.67 -2.94 12.54
N GLU A 671 -33.77 -2.46 12.00
CA GLU A 671 -35.12 -2.77 12.50
C GLU A 671 -35.50 -4.23 12.24
N GLU A 672 -35.20 -4.74 11.05
CA GLU A 672 -35.43 -6.16 10.71
C GLU A 672 -34.62 -7.09 11.61
N GLU A 673 -33.37 -6.75 11.89
CA GLU A 673 -32.50 -7.52 12.78
C GLU A 673 -33.02 -7.47 14.24
N GLN A 674 -33.42 -6.30 14.74
CA GLN A 674 -34.07 -6.19 16.06
C GLN A 674 -35.33 -7.07 16.18
N ASN A 675 -36.18 -7.04 15.15
CA ASN A 675 -37.38 -7.87 15.07
C ASN A 675 -37.03 -9.37 14.98
N TYR A 676 -35.95 -9.72 14.28
CA TYR A 676 -35.43 -11.09 14.19
C TYR A 676 -35.01 -11.63 15.56
N PHE A 677 -34.20 -10.88 16.32
CA PHE A 677 -33.82 -11.23 17.68
C PHE A 677 -35.03 -11.40 18.59
N LYS A 678 -35.94 -10.42 18.57
CA LYS A 678 -37.18 -10.47 19.36
C LYS A 678 -37.98 -11.73 19.05
N ARG A 679 -38.25 -12.01 17.77
CA ARG A 679 -39.01 -13.19 17.33
C ARG A 679 -38.34 -14.49 17.75
N CYS A 680 -37.03 -14.63 17.54
CA CYS A 680 -36.29 -15.83 17.93
C CYS A 680 -36.43 -16.11 19.43
N LEU A 681 -36.20 -15.09 20.27
CA LEU A 681 -36.25 -15.24 21.72
C LEU A 681 -37.68 -15.47 22.24
N ASP A 682 -38.69 -14.86 21.63
CA ASP A 682 -40.10 -15.08 21.97
C ASP A 682 -40.53 -16.52 21.61
N ASP A 683 -40.13 -17.01 20.43
CA ASP A 683 -40.39 -18.40 20.00
C ASP A 683 -39.74 -19.42 20.96
N LEU A 684 -38.50 -19.16 21.40
CA LEU A 684 -37.78 -20.03 22.34
C LEU A 684 -38.41 -19.99 23.74
N GLN A 685 -38.79 -18.81 24.24
CA GLN A 685 -39.52 -18.67 25.50
C GLN A 685 -40.86 -19.43 25.46
N ALA A 686 -41.61 -19.33 24.35
CA ALA A 686 -42.88 -20.03 24.19
C ALA A 686 -42.70 -21.56 24.15
N SER A 687 -41.68 -22.04 23.43
CA SER A 687 -41.46 -23.48 23.23
C SER A 687 -40.80 -24.15 24.44
N LEU A 688 -39.86 -23.48 25.09
CA LEU A 688 -39.00 -24.04 26.13
C LEU A 688 -39.30 -23.54 27.54
N GLY A 689 -40.07 -22.46 27.69
CA GLY A 689 -40.48 -21.89 28.98
C GLY A 689 -39.44 -20.98 29.63
N LYS A 690 -38.26 -20.80 29.01
CA LYS A 690 -37.20 -19.90 29.47
C LYS A 690 -36.68 -19.07 28.31
N ARG A 691 -36.41 -17.79 28.58
CA ARG A 691 -35.85 -16.85 27.63
C ARG A 691 -34.33 -16.98 27.69
N PRO A 692 -33.66 -17.27 26.57
CA PRO A 692 -32.20 -17.34 26.54
C PRO A 692 -31.53 -16.00 26.84
N SER A 693 -30.41 -16.06 27.57
CA SER A 693 -29.48 -14.93 27.79
C SER A 693 -28.14 -15.12 27.09
N THR A 694 -27.93 -16.28 26.46
CA THR A 694 -26.73 -16.61 25.67
C THR A 694 -27.08 -16.66 24.19
N TRP A 695 -26.21 -16.12 23.34
CA TRP A 695 -26.42 -16.05 21.90
C TRP A 695 -25.20 -16.50 21.11
N LEU A 696 -25.46 -17.27 20.05
CA LEU A 696 -24.54 -17.54 18.94
C LEU A 696 -25.28 -17.23 17.64
N THR A 697 -24.68 -16.50 16.72
CA THR A 697 -25.33 -16.13 15.45
C THR A 697 -25.23 -17.28 14.44
N PRO A 698 -26.36 -17.67 13.78
CA PRO A 698 -26.36 -18.61 12.67
C PRO A 698 -25.24 -18.39 11.66
N GLY A 699 -24.45 -19.43 11.40
CA GLY A 699 -23.40 -19.41 10.39
C GLY A 699 -22.32 -18.33 10.57
N PHE A 700 -22.09 -17.82 11.78
CA PHE A 700 -21.16 -16.71 12.05
C PHE A 700 -21.47 -15.46 11.20
N SER A 701 -22.75 -15.24 10.85
CA SER A 701 -23.18 -14.11 10.02
C SER A 701 -23.26 -12.79 10.81
N VAL A 702 -22.26 -12.50 11.64
CA VAL A 702 -22.17 -11.35 12.53
C VAL A 702 -21.82 -10.08 11.74
N THR A 703 -22.41 -8.96 12.13
CA THR A 703 -22.03 -7.61 11.68
C THR A 703 -21.58 -6.76 12.86
N GLU A 704 -20.94 -5.61 12.61
CA GLU A 704 -20.45 -4.69 13.66
C GLU A 704 -21.55 -4.23 14.65
N ARG A 705 -22.83 -4.26 14.24
CA ARG A 705 -23.98 -3.85 15.07
C ARG A 705 -24.70 -5.02 15.75
N THR A 706 -24.48 -6.26 15.30
CA THR A 706 -25.22 -7.44 15.79
C THR A 706 -25.07 -7.63 17.31
N PRO A 707 -23.87 -7.47 17.91
CA PRO A 707 -23.72 -7.57 19.36
C PRO A 707 -24.52 -6.53 20.15
N GLU A 708 -24.61 -5.29 19.67
CA GLU A 708 -25.40 -4.23 20.31
C GLU A 708 -26.91 -4.54 20.27
N ILE A 709 -27.38 -5.05 19.12
CA ILE A 709 -28.78 -5.45 18.95
C ILE A 709 -29.11 -6.63 19.86
N ALA A 710 -28.21 -7.62 19.95
CA ALA A 710 -28.32 -8.75 20.87
C ALA A 710 -28.41 -8.27 22.32
N ALA A 711 -27.52 -7.36 22.73
CA ALA A 711 -27.52 -6.77 24.07
C ALA A 711 -28.86 -6.09 24.39
N SER A 712 -29.38 -5.32 23.44
CA SER A 712 -30.68 -4.63 23.56
C SER A 712 -31.87 -5.60 23.65
N ALA A 713 -31.72 -6.83 23.16
CA ALA A 713 -32.72 -7.89 23.26
C ALA A 713 -32.66 -8.70 24.58
N GLY A 714 -31.68 -8.39 25.45
CA GLY A 714 -31.47 -9.06 26.75
C GLY A 714 -30.41 -10.16 26.75
N ILE A 715 -29.53 -10.19 25.75
CA ILE A 715 -28.40 -11.13 25.71
C ILE A 715 -27.25 -10.60 26.57
N GLU A 716 -26.76 -11.45 27.47
CA GLU A 716 -25.66 -11.16 28.40
C GLU A 716 -24.35 -11.84 27.97
N CYS A 717 -24.45 -13.04 27.40
CA CYS A 717 -23.32 -13.85 26.97
C CYS A 717 -23.34 -14.04 25.45
N TYR A 718 -22.24 -13.68 24.78
CA TYR A 718 -22.15 -13.64 23.32
C TYR A 718 -20.98 -14.51 22.83
N LEU A 719 -21.23 -15.40 21.86
CA LEU A 719 -20.32 -16.47 21.46
C LEU A 719 -19.76 -16.33 20.03
N ASP A 720 -19.95 -15.21 19.34
CA ASP A 720 -19.66 -15.14 17.89
C ASP A 720 -18.20 -14.88 17.52
N PHE A 721 -17.32 -14.59 18.48
CA PHE A 721 -15.91 -14.25 18.20
C PHE A 721 -14.99 -15.41 18.51
N ALA A 722 -13.96 -15.60 17.69
CA ALA A 722 -12.98 -16.69 17.81
C ALA A 722 -11.55 -16.17 17.83
N ASP A 723 -11.31 -15.14 18.64
CA ASP A 723 -10.11 -14.29 18.60
C ASP A 723 -9.32 -14.23 19.90
N ASP A 724 -9.72 -14.93 20.96
CA ASP A 724 -9.03 -14.95 22.25
C ASP A 724 -9.28 -16.26 23.02
N ASP A 725 -8.52 -16.50 24.10
CA ASP A 725 -8.71 -17.61 25.05
C ASP A 725 -9.24 -17.11 26.42
N VAL A 726 -9.47 -15.80 26.55
CA VAL A 726 -9.97 -15.13 27.76
C VAL A 726 -11.28 -14.40 27.43
N PRO A 727 -12.31 -14.44 28.31
CA PRO A 727 -13.51 -13.62 28.11
C PRO A 727 -13.20 -12.13 28.11
N TYR A 728 -13.96 -11.33 27.38
CA TYR A 728 -13.83 -9.87 27.38
C TYR A 728 -15.18 -9.18 27.20
N HIS A 729 -15.29 -7.93 27.68
CA HIS A 729 -16.49 -7.14 27.46
C HIS A 729 -16.42 -6.42 26.11
N LEU A 730 -17.43 -6.63 25.28
CA LEU A 730 -17.71 -5.79 24.11
C LEU A 730 -18.38 -4.50 24.61
N VAL A 731 -17.85 -3.36 24.19
CA VAL A 731 -18.37 -2.03 24.55
C VAL A 731 -19.11 -1.47 23.34
N HIS A 732 -20.42 -1.30 23.49
CA HIS A 732 -21.31 -0.81 22.43
C HIS A 732 -21.32 0.71 22.37
N GLU A 733 -21.81 1.29 21.27
CA GLU A 733 -21.90 2.75 21.08
C GLU A 733 -22.77 3.44 22.14
N ASP A 734 -23.84 2.76 22.60
CA ASP A 734 -24.72 3.24 23.66
C ASP A 734 -24.12 3.12 25.08
N GLY A 735 -22.89 2.63 25.19
CA GLY A 735 -22.15 2.44 26.44
C GLY A 735 -22.49 1.16 27.20
N LYS A 736 -23.47 0.35 26.73
CA LYS A 736 -23.73 -0.97 27.31
C LYS A 736 -22.59 -1.92 27.03
N GLN A 737 -22.55 -3.00 27.81
CA GLN A 737 -21.55 -4.04 27.68
C GLN A 737 -22.22 -5.40 27.59
N THR A 738 -21.68 -6.25 26.72
CA THR A 738 -22.02 -7.67 26.67
C THR A 738 -20.74 -8.46 26.85
N LEU A 739 -20.81 -9.55 27.61
CA LEU A 739 -19.63 -10.40 27.77
C LEU A 739 -19.50 -11.31 26.57
N CYS A 740 -18.38 -11.21 25.88
CA CYS A 740 -17.98 -12.19 24.90
C CYS A 740 -17.23 -13.33 25.57
N LEU A 741 -17.70 -14.56 25.33
CA LEU A 741 -16.92 -15.76 25.56
C LEU A 741 -16.42 -16.20 24.18
N PRO A 742 -15.10 -16.14 23.94
CA PRO A 742 -14.55 -16.59 22.67
C PRO A 742 -14.96 -18.02 22.38
N TYR A 743 -15.53 -18.21 21.20
CA TYR A 743 -15.80 -19.50 20.61
C TYR A 743 -14.54 -20.03 19.92
N CYS A 744 -14.38 -21.34 19.83
CA CYS A 744 -13.15 -21.91 19.30
C CYS A 744 -13.44 -22.77 18.07
N MET A 745 -12.92 -22.31 16.92
CA MET A 745 -13.07 -23.03 15.65
C MET A 745 -12.13 -24.24 15.55
N GLU A 746 -11.07 -24.28 16.38
CA GLU A 746 -10.11 -25.39 16.45
C GLU A 746 -10.56 -26.52 17.39
N THR A 747 -11.63 -26.34 18.16
CA THR A 747 -12.29 -27.38 18.97
C THR A 747 -13.73 -27.65 18.52
N ASN A 748 -14.10 -27.18 17.33
CA ASN A 748 -15.43 -27.33 16.73
C ASN A 748 -15.49 -28.59 15.84
N ASP A 749 -16.46 -29.47 16.09
CA ASP A 749 -16.64 -30.70 15.31
C ASP A 749 -16.95 -30.43 13.83
N PHE A 750 -17.57 -29.31 13.48
CA PHE A 750 -17.79 -28.91 12.10
C PHE A 750 -16.46 -28.70 11.36
N SER A 751 -15.55 -27.94 11.96
CA SER A 751 -14.20 -27.68 11.43
C SER A 751 -13.38 -28.98 11.39
N LEU A 752 -13.30 -29.69 12.50
CA LEU A 752 -12.41 -30.84 12.65
C LEU A 752 -12.92 -32.05 11.85
N VAL A 753 -14.22 -32.31 11.87
CA VAL A 753 -14.78 -33.53 11.30
C VAL A 753 -15.25 -33.31 9.86
N LEU A 754 -16.07 -32.30 9.59
CA LEU A 754 -16.64 -32.13 8.25
C LEU A 754 -15.65 -31.49 7.27
N THR A 755 -14.81 -30.57 7.76
CA THR A 755 -13.85 -29.86 6.90
C THR A 755 -12.49 -30.54 6.87
N LYS A 756 -11.92 -30.90 8.03
CA LYS A 756 -10.59 -31.54 8.15
C LYS A 756 -10.63 -33.07 8.15
N ASN A 757 -11.81 -33.70 8.09
CA ASN A 757 -11.99 -35.17 8.02
C ASN A 757 -11.36 -35.96 9.17
N HIS A 758 -11.29 -35.40 10.39
CA HIS A 758 -10.81 -36.14 11.55
C HIS A 758 -11.74 -37.30 11.91
N ASP A 759 -11.15 -38.46 12.17
CA ASP A 759 -11.86 -39.60 12.74
C ASP A 759 -12.30 -39.32 14.20
N PRO A 760 -13.21 -40.14 14.77
CA PRO A 760 -13.72 -39.91 16.12
C PRO A 760 -12.64 -39.80 17.22
N ARG A 761 -11.55 -40.56 17.13
CA ARG A 761 -10.46 -40.56 18.12
C ARG A 761 -9.56 -39.35 17.93
N GLN A 762 -9.24 -38.99 16.69
CA GLN A 762 -8.49 -37.76 16.37
C GLN A 762 -9.23 -36.52 16.86
N TYR A 763 -10.54 -36.42 16.61
CA TYR A 763 -11.38 -35.33 17.10
C TYR A 763 -11.33 -35.20 18.63
N ALA A 764 -11.52 -36.31 19.35
CA ALA A 764 -11.46 -36.33 20.81
C ALA A 764 -10.06 -36.00 21.36
N GLN A 765 -9.01 -36.45 20.68
CA GLN A 765 -7.62 -36.16 21.04
C GLN A 765 -7.28 -34.68 20.91
N VAL A 766 -7.72 -34.02 19.81
CA VAL A 766 -7.51 -32.57 19.61
C VAL A 766 -8.14 -31.77 20.74
N ILE A 767 -9.37 -32.10 21.16
CA ILE A 767 -10.03 -31.46 22.30
C ILE A 767 -9.20 -31.65 23.58
N GLU A 768 -8.74 -32.88 23.83
CA GLU A 768 -7.96 -33.19 25.02
C GLU A 768 -6.63 -32.42 25.05
N ASP A 769 -5.89 -32.41 23.95
CA ASP A 769 -4.60 -31.74 23.85
C ASP A 769 -4.73 -30.22 23.97
N HIS A 770 -5.77 -29.65 23.35
CA HIS A 770 -6.04 -28.21 23.42
C HIS A 770 -6.30 -27.78 24.87
N VAL A 771 -7.20 -28.46 25.60
CA VAL A 771 -7.49 -28.14 27.00
C VAL A 771 -6.28 -28.40 27.90
N ARG A 772 -5.52 -29.47 27.67
CA ARG A 772 -4.29 -29.78 28.42
C ARG A 772 -3.23 -28.72 28.24
N GLN A 773 -3.12 -28.13 27.05
CA GLN A 773 -2.18 -27.06 26.78
C GLN A 773 -2.58 -25.79 27.53
N LEU A 774 -3.84 -25.34 27.41
CA LEU A 774 -4.35 -24.18 28.14
C LEU A 774 -4.19 -24.34 29.66
N ALA A 775 -4.36 -25.55 30.20
CA ALA A 775 -4.20 -25.80 31.64
C ALA A 775 -2.75 -25.67 32.15
N LYS A 776 -1.75 -25.76 31.27
CA LYS A 776 -0.33 -25.55 31.61
C LYS A 776 0.06 -24.09 31.58
N GLU A 777 -0.68 -23.27 30.84
CA GLU A 777 -0.39 -21.85 30.67
C GLU A 777 -0.80 -21.04 31.89
N ASP A 778 -0.28 -19.81 31.94
CA ASP A 778 -0.59 -18.86 33.00
C ASP A 778 -1.89 -18.10 32.72
N GLY A 779 -2.55 -17.68 33.80
CA GLY A 779 -3.81 -16.96 33.76
C GLY A 779 -5.05 -17.86 33.64
N GLU A 780 -6.20 -17.21 33.71
CA GLU A 780 -7.51 -17.86 33.64
C GLU A 780 -7.98 -17.91 32.18
N LYS A 781 -8.46 -19.07 31.73
CA LYS A 781 -8.80 -19.32 30.33
C LYS A 781 -10.21 -19.91 30.21
N VAL A 782 -10.83 -19.70 29.05
CA VAL A 782 -12.09 -20.33 28.67
C VAL A 782 -11.93 -20.99 27.30
N VAL A 783 -12.58 -22.12 27.09
CA VAL A 783 -12.66 -22.75 25.77
C VAL A 783 -14.07 -23.29 25.54
N CYS A 784 -14.71 -22.79 24.48
CA CYS A 784 -15.96 -23.36 23.99
C CYS A 784 -15.68 -24.59 23.12
N LEU A 785 -16.41 -25.68 23.33
CA LEU A 785 -16.35 -26.87 22.49
C LEU A 785 -17.57 -26.90 21.57
N GLY A 786 -17.39 -26.54 20.30
CA GLY A 786 -18.45 -26.55 19.30
C GLY A 786 -18.86 -27.96 18.93
N MET A 787 -20.11 -28.34 19.25
CA MET A 787 -20.64 -29.68 18.97
C MET A 787 -21.97 -29.56 18.23
N HIS A 788 -22.18 -30.37 17.19
CA HIS A 788 -23.45 -30.42 16.46
C HIS A 788 -24.13 -31.77 16.69
N THR A 789 -25.45 -31.77 16.89
CA THR A 789 -26.20 -33.01 17.20
C THR A 789 -26.03 -34.09 16.12
N PHE A 790 -25.93 -33.71 14.85
CA PHE A 790 -25.75 -34.62 13.71
C PHE A 790 -24.29 -35.02 13.44
N VAL A 791 -23.31 -34.36 14.06
CA VAL A 791 -21.87 -34.67 13.94
C VAL A 791 -21.37 -35.38 15.20
N ALA A 792 -21.15 -34.64 16.30
CA ALA A 792 -20.71 -35.17 17.59
C ALA A 792 -21.68 -36.21 18.17
N GLY A 793 -22.98 -36.07 17.95
CA GLY A 793 -24.00 -36.98 18.49
C GLY A 793 -24.03 -38.38 17.87
N THR A 794 -23.15 -38.69 16.92
CA THR A 794 -23.04 -40.03 16.32
C THR A 794 -22.35 -41.03 17.26
N PRO A 795 -22.68 -42.34 17.22
CA PRO A 795 -22.26 -43.30 18.25
C PRO A 795 -20.75 -43.37 18.51
N ALA A 796 -19.93 -43.46 17.45
CA ALA A 796 -18.48 -43.57 17.61
C ALA A 796 -17.84 -42.29 18.19
N ARG A 797 -18.37 -41.11 17.83
CA ARG A 797 -17.89 -39.82 18.35
C ARG A 797 -18.31 -39.61 19.79
N VAL A 798 -19.51 -40.00 20.17
CA VAL A 798 -19.95 -39.97 21.58
C VAL A 798 -19.05 -40.84 22.46
N LEU A 799 -18.70 -42.06 22.02
CA LEU A 799 -17.80 -42.92 22.79
C LEU A 799 -16.44 -42.25 23.00
N ALA A 800 -15.83 -41.76 21.91
CA ALA A 800 -14.52 -41.11 21.98
C ALA A 800 -14.54 -39.83 22.83
N LEU A 801 -15.57 -39.01 22.68
CA LEU A 801 -15.78 -37.81 23.50
C LEU A 801 -15.99 -38.14 24.97
N SER A 802 -16.80 -39.16 25.29
CA SER A 802 -17.09 -39.55 26.67
C SER A 802 -15.81 -39.88 27.43
N GLU A 803 -14.92 -40.66 26.80
CA GLU A 803 -13.63 -41.01 27.37
C GLU A 803 -12.70 -39.77 27.53
N ALA A 804 -12.62 -38.91 26.51
CA ALA A 804 -11.77 -37.71 26.55
C ALA A 804 -12.24 -36.68 27.59
N LEU A 805 -13.54 -36.36 27.61
CA LEU A 805 -14.13 -35.46 28.61
C LEU A 805 -14.00 -36.03 30.03
N GLY A 806 -14.15 -37.35 30.18
CA GLY A 806 -13.91 -38.05 31.44
C GLY A 806 -12.47 -37.88 31.95
N ARG A 807 -11.46 -37.95 31.06
CA ARG A 807 -10.06 -37.69 31.40
C ARG A 807 -9.81 -36.22 31.75
N LEU A 808 -10.36 -35.29 30.96
CA LEU A 808 -10.22 -33.84 31.21
C LEU A 808 -10.78 -33.43 32.57
N LYS A 809 -11.90 -34.03 33.00
CA LYS A 809 -12.50 -33.79 34.31
C LYS A 809 -11.57 -34.12 35.49
N GLN A 810 -10.59 -35.00 35.29
CA GLN A 810 -9.62 -35.39 36.33
C GLN A 810 -8.41 -34.45 36.41
N ILE A 811 -8.26 -33.49 35.49
CA ILE A 811 -7.12 -32.58 35.47
C ILE A 811 -7.31 -31.46 36.51
N PRO A 812 -6.38 -31.28 37.47
CA PRO A 812 -6.46 -30.20 38.44
C PRO A 812 -6.54 -28.83 37.76
N GLY A 813 -7.50 -27.99 38.18
CA GLY A 813 -7.71 -26.66 37.64
C GLY A 813 -8.59 -26.59 36.38
N VAL A 814 -8.96 -27.73 35.79
CA VAL A 814 -9.96 -27.77 34.70
C VAL A 814 -11.35 -27.91 35.30
N ARG A 815 -12.29 -27.03 34.91
CA ARG A 815 -13.70 -27.09 35.32
C ARG A 815 -14.61 -27.03 34.10
N PHE A 816 -15.70 -27.78 34.16
CA PHE A 816 -16.77 -27.67 33.17
C PHE A 816 -17.85 -26.74 33.68
N ALA A 817 -18.36 -25.87 32.82
CA ALA A 817 -19.41 -24.91 33.13
C ALA A 817 -20.27 -24.63 31.90
N THR A 818 -21.46 -24.09 32.12
CA THR A 818 -22.25 -23.48 31.04
C THR A 818 -21.73 -22.07 30.72
N ALA A 819 -22.06 -21.53 29.54
CA ALA A 819 -21.73 -20.17 29.15
C ALA A 819 -22.28 -19.12 30.13
N ALA A 820 -23.53 -19.28 30.58
CA ALA A 820 -24.14 -18.41 31.59
C ALA A 820 -23.44 -18.50 32.97
N GLU A 821 -22.94 -19.67 33.37
CA GLU A 821 -22.19 -19.81 34.63
C GLU A 821 -20.86 -19.06 34.57
N VAL A 822 -20.13 -19.16 33.46
CA VAL A 822 -18.91 -18.39 33.23
C VAL A 822 -19.20 -16.89 33.18
N CYS A 823 -20.25 -16.48 32.45
CA CYS A 823 -20.68 -15.09 32.38
C CYS A 823 -21.03 -14.52 33.76
N GLY A 824 -21.78 -15.28 34.55
CA GLY A 824 -22.12 -14.92 35.93
C GLY A 824 -20.92 -14.90 36.87
N ALA A 825 -19.86 -15.68 36.62
CA ALA A 825 -18.63 -15.65 37.39
C ALA A 825 -17.81 -14.38 37.10
N VAL A 826 -17.67 -14.04 35.81
CA VAL A 826 -16.98 -12.82 35.37
C VAL A 826 -17.69 -11.56 35.88
N ASN A 827 -19.01 -11.47 35.75
CA ASN A 827 -19.78 -10.29 36.16
C ASN A 827 -19.78 -10.03 37.67
N LYS A 828 -19.34 -10.99 38.50
CA LYS A 828 -19.22 -10.83 39.96
C LYS A 828 -17.87 -10.24 40.41
N CYS A 829 -16.86 -10.19 39.54
CA CYS A 829 -15.54 -9.60 39.78
C CYS A 829 -15.45 -8.15 39.28
#